data_AF-A1VLV5-F1
#
_entry.id   AF-A1VLV5-F1
#
_cell.length_a   1.000
_cell.length_b   1.000
_cell.length_c   1.000
_cell.angle_alpha   90.00
_cell.angle_beta   90.00
_cell.angle_gamma   90.00
#
_symmetry.space_group_name_H-M   'P 1'
#
loop_
_entity.id
_entity.type
_entity.pdbx_description
1 polymer ?
#
loop_
_entity_poly.entity_id
_entity_poly.type
_entity_poly.pdbx_seq_one_letter_code
_entity_poly.pdbx_strand_id
1 'polypeptide(L)'
;MKPLNSQSRCRPWLAAVLLSALAAGCGGGRDPILGSGGATVVPPAAVLVAPVVTAVAPAPGSTGVALNNTLITAAFNEPVSMTGAASFTLSCAAPCASPAGVVALDSTQQLATLALAPATTLAASTTYTATVSGATSLASGLALASPYVWRFTTGATADTTRPRVSFTVPATANPGPLTGVPANTAIKAAFTEAMAPGTITAASFTVTCAAPCVSPAGSVSYSLASKTAIFRPAAALAVGATYTATVTAAATDLARNQLAGNQAPLPAASNHVWTFTTAAPVAPANVSVLSTQPAAGAANVCTNASINASFSVPSGFEMDPATVNAATFTVTGPALAPVVAASVVLDDATGRVATFTPLAALTAGVTYSAVVKGGATGVKDLAIPGNPMLASHAWSFTAVNCTVPPVPSAIVLGAAAPFASYGGTAGMTNQGIDTVINGDIGTTAVSTGVTGFQDTAGNVYTVTPLNKGVVNGSIYTYPPAPGNAATKVIADAALAAAQVAYNQLVAMPPGAYAGAGELGLLTLAPGTYTSATSYQLTQGDLTLDAQGDPNAVFVFQMGSSLTVGIAGPTGARSIVLKNGAQAKNVFWQVGTSATINAAGGGFMKGTIIAQQAVTFSTAGNAKLTVLDGRALSLISGVTMVNTRINLP
;
A
#
# COMPACT_ATOMS: atom_id res chain seq x y z
N MET A 1 -81.02 -1.95 5.39
CA MET A 1 -81.52 -1.04 6.45
C MET A 1 -80.39 -0.05 6.77
N LYS A 2 -80.75 1.24 6.83
CA LYS A 2 -79.99 2.49 7.08
C LYS A 2 -79.14 2.49 8.40
N PRO A 3 -78.28 3.50 8.69
CA PRO A 3 -77.10 4.09 7.99
C PRO A 3 -75.92 4.36 9.02
N LEU A 4 -74.71 4.92 8.73
CA LEU A 4 -74.26 6.33 8.54
C LEU A 4 -72.69 6.30 8.53
N ASN A 5 -71.89 6.82 7.57
CA ASN A 5 -71.56 8.21 7.14
C ASN A 5 -71.03 9.14 8.26
N SER A 6 -70.00 10.00 8.13
CA SER A 6 -69.13 10.52 7.04
C SER A 6 -67.84 11.15 7.68
N GLN A 7 -66.60 11.15 7.12
CA GLN A 7 -65.99 12.03 6.08
C GLN A 7 -66.46 13.51 6.21
N SER A 8 -65.67 14.59 6.21
CA SER A 8 -64.39 14.90 5.53
C SER A 8 -63.85 16.32 5.89
N ARG A 9 -62.51 16.48 5.80
CA ARG A 9 -61.68 17.59 5.25
C ARG A 9 -61.91 19.08 5.65
N CYS A 10 -60.82 19.77 6.02
CA CYS A 10 -60.12 20.79 5.20
C CYS A 10 -58.98 21.52 5.98
N ARG A 11 -57.86 21.82 5.30
CA ARG A 11 -56.79 22.79 5.68
C ARG A 11 -57.04 24.12 4.95
N PRO A 12 -56.57 25.30 5.43
CA PRO A 12 -55.30 25.85 4.89
C PRO A 12 -54.48 26.76 5.86
N TRP A 13 -53.36 27.25 5.32
CA TRP A 13 -52.25 28.09 5.83
C TRP A 13 -52.60 29.47 6.46
N LEU A 14 -51.72 30.03 7.33
CA LEU A 14 -50.67 31.06 7.05
C LEU A 14 -50.17 31.80 8.33
N ALA A 15 -48.85 31.99 8.41
CA ALA A 15 -48.01 33.04 9.03
C ALA A 15 -48.46 33.84 10.29
N ALA A 16 -47.56 33.95 11.28
CA ALA A 16 -46.80 35.19 11.57
C ALA A 16 -45.90 35.06 12.82
N VAL A 17 -44.75 35.72 12.74
CA VAL A 17 -43.65 35.87 13.70
C VAL A 17 -43.93 37.07 14.61
N LEU A 18 -43.55 37.04 15.90
CA LEU A 18 -42.72 38.04 16.62
C LEU A 18 -42.82 37.94 18.16
N LEU A 19 -41.69 37.55 18.77
CA LEU A 19 -40.90 38.24 19.79
C LEU A 19 -41.58 39.20 20.80
N SER A 20 -41.41 38.92 22.10
CA SER A 20 -41.22 39.83 23.28
C SER A 20 -41.81 39.15 24.53
N ALA A 21 -41.33 39.28 25.76
CA ALA A 21 -40.15 39.83 26.39
C ALA A 21 -40.07 39.19 27.80
N LEU A 22 -38.87 39.07 28.37
CA LEU A 22 -38.68 38.69 29.77
C LEU A 22 -39.31 39.73 30.70
N ALA A 23 -40.05 39.26 31.71
CA ALA A 23 -40.28 39.99 32.95
C ALA A 23 -39.83 39.10 34.12
N ALA A 24 -38.77 39.55 34.79
CA ALA A 24 -38.28 38.98 36.03
C ALA A 24 -39.28 39.30 37.16
N GLY A 25 -39.74 38.28 37.86
CA GLY A 25 -40.49 38.40 39.10
C GLY A 25 -39.79 37.63 40.21
N CYS A 26 -39.04 38.35 41.06
CA CYS A 26 -38.67 37.89 42.38
C CYS A 26 -39.82 38.22 43.35
N GLY A 27 -40.21 37.27 44.20
CA GLY A 27 -41.14 37.48 45.30
C GLY A 27 -41.55 36.18 45.97
N GLY A 28 -40.79 35.78 47.00
CA GLY A 28 -41.00 34.54 47.75
C GLY A 28 -42.11 34.61 48.79
N GLY A 29 -42.50 33.43 49.31
CA GLY A 29 -43.39 33.33 50.46
C GLY A 29 -44.06 31.97 50.66
N ARG A 30 -43.28 31.00 51.15
CA ARG A 30 -43.60 29.86 52.06
C ARG A 30 -44.92 29.08 51.89
N ASP A 31 -44.80 27.78 51.65
CA ASP A 31 -45.19 26.75 52.63
C ASP A 31 -44.49 25.40 52.38
N PRO A 32 -44.36 24.53 53.42
CA PRO A 32 -43.33 23.52 53.56
C PRO A 32 -43.82 22.11 53.21
N ILE A 33 -42.90 21.14 53.32
CA ILE A 33 -43.08 19.67 53.21
C ILE A 33 -42.77 19.17 51.81
N LEU A 34 -41.50 18.77 51.62
CA LEU A 34 -41.02 17.45 51.17
C LEU A 34 -39.49 17.52 51.14
N GLY A 35 -38.82 16.62 51.87
CA GLY A 35 -37.38 16.64 52.06
C GLY A 35 -36.61 16.43 50.75
N SER A 36 -35.78 17.40 50.36
CA SER A 36 -34.72 17.21 49.39
C SER A 36 -33.46 16.77 50.12
N GLY A 37 -33.23 15.45 50.14
CA GLY A 37 -31.89 14.93 50.38
C GLY A 37 -30.95 15.52 49.33
N GLY A 38 -30.10 16.45 49.74
CA GLY A 38 -28.97 16.93 48.97
C GLY A 38 -27.95 15.81 48.81
N ALA A 39 -28.30 14.79 48.02
CA ALA A 39 -27.31 13.94 47.38
C ALA A 39 -26.64 14.83 46.34
N THR A 40 -25.51 15.44 46.73
CA THR A 40 -24.49 15.80 45.77
C THR A 40 -24.30 14.60 44.87
N VAL A 41 -24.70 14.71 43.60
CA VAL A 41 -24.30 13.75 42.58
C VAL A 41 -22.80 13.89 42.49
N VAL A 42 -22.09 13.09 43.30
CA VAL A 42 -20.66 12.88 43.11
C VAL A 42 -20.56 12.30 41.70
N PRO A 43 -19.87 12.97 40.75
CA PRO A 43 -19.65 12.39 39.43
C PRO A 43 -19.05 11.00 39.62
N PRO A 44 -19.45 9.98 38.83
CA PRO A 44 -18.90 8.65 38.99
C PRO A 44 -17.38 8.76 39.02
N ALA A 45 -16.77 8.24 40.09
CA ALA A 45 -15.32 8.26 40.25
C ALA A 45 -14.70 7.73 38.96
N ALA A 46 -13.82 8.53 38.34
CA ALA A 46 -13.12 8.12 37.14
C ALA A 46 -12.45 6.77 37.43
N VAL A 47 -12.73 5.76 36.59
CA VAL A 47 -12.10 4.46 36.72
C VAL A 47 -10.60 4.68 36.56
N LEU A 48 -9.85 4.48 37.64
CA LEU A 48 -8.40 4.58 37.60
C LEU A 48 -7.87 3.45 36.72
N VAL A 49 -7.13 3.82 35.68
CA VAL A 49 -6.52 2.88 34.74
C VAL A 49 -5.03 2.76 35.09
N ALA A 50 -4.53 1.53 35.08
CA ALA A 50 -3.11 1.25 35.21
C ALA A 50 -2.41 1.46 33.85
N PRO A 51 -1.13 1.85 33.83
CA PRO A 51 -0.42 2.05 32.59
C PRO A 51 -0.23 0.73 31.86
N VAL A 52 -0.26 0.77 30.53
CA VAL A 52 -0.09 -0.38 29.64
C VAL A 52 0.92 -0.02 28.55
N VAL A 53 1.82 -0.95 28.24
CA VAL A 53 2.75 -0.83 27.12
C VAL A 53 1.98 -1.00 25.81
N THR A 54 2.00 0.02 24.95
CA THR A 54 1.25 0.07 23.69
C THR A 54 2.09 -0.30 22.47
N ALA A 55 3.41 -0.09 22.52
CA ALA A 55 4.34 -0.45 21.46
C ALA A 55 5.77 -0.61 22.00
N VAL A 56 6.59 -1.42 21.34
CA VAL A 56 8.01 -1.60 21.66
C VAL A 56 8.88 -1.65 20.40
N ALA A 57 10.14 -1.22 20.52
CA ALA A 57 11.17 -1.40 19.51
C ALA A 57 12.46 -1.97 20.16
N PRO A 58 13.14 -2.99 19.58
CA PRO A 58 12.72 -3.78 18.42
C PRO A 58 11.39 -4.49 18.63
N ALA A 59 10.67 -4.78 17.53
CA ALA A 59 9.36 -5.42 17.60
C ALA A 59 9.47 -6.84 18.19
N PRO A 60 8.45 -7.33 18.94
CA PRO A 60 8.45 -8.67 19.51
C PRO A 60 8.67 -9.76 18.45
N GLY A 61 9.60 -10.67 18.71
CA GLY A 61 9.93 -11.79 17.82
C GLY A 61 10.76 -11.43 16.59
N SER A 62 11.16 -10.16 16.42
CA SER A 62 11.99 -9.76 15.27
C SER A 62 13.32 -10.52 15.22
N THR A 63 13.75 -10.86 14.01
CA THR A 63 15.05 -11.49 13.73
C THR A 63 15.88 -10.58 12.84
N GLY A 64 17.20 -10.78 12.80
CA GLY A 64 18.09 -9.94 11.99
C GLY A 64 18.30 -8.53 12.54
N VAL A 65 18.01 -8.30 13.84
CA VAL A 65 18.24 -6.98 14.46
C VAL A 65 19.73 -6.63 14.41
N ALA A 66 20.05 -5.44 13.92
CA ALA A 66 21.42 -4.99 13.71
C ALA A 66 22.26 -5.00 14.99
N LEU A 67 23.55 -5.34 14.88
CA LEU A 67 24.44 -5.43 16.04
C LEU A 67 24.66 -4.09 16.75
N ASN A 68 24.55 -2.97 16.04
CA ASN A 68 24.66 -1.62 16.56
C ASN A 68 23.31 -0.99 16.94
N ASN A 69 22.23 -1.77 16.97
CA ASN A 69 20.96 -1.30 17.50
C ASN A 69 21.08 -1.09 19.02
N THR A 70 21.14 0.17 19.41
CA THR A 70 21.51 0.60 20.77
C THR A 70 20.38 1.35 21.48
N LEU A 71 19.19 1.35 20.87
CA LEU A 71 17.99 1.99 21.40
C LEU A 71 16.86 0.97 21.50
N ILE A 72 16.45 0.65 22.72
CA ILE A 72 15.32 -0.23 23.00
C ILE A 72 14.23 0.64 23.62
N THR A 73 13.03 0.66 23.04
CA THR A 73 11.96 1.59 23.46
C THR A 73 10.68 0.86 23.86
N ALA A 74 9.92 1.49 24.74
CA ALA A 74 8.58 1.09 25.16
C ALA A 74 7.68 2.32 25.30
N ALA A 75 6.57 2.33 24.57
CA ALA A 75 5.56 3.37 24.63
C ALA A 75 4.41 2.97 25.57
N PHE A 76 3.82 3.94 26.26
CA PHE A 76 2.72 3.76 27.20
C PHE A 76 1.45 4.49 26.73
N ASN A 77 0.29 4.03 27.19
CA ASN A 77 -1.00 4.68 26.91
C ASN A 77 -1.21 6.00 27.68
N GLU A 78 -0.38 6.27 28.69
CA GLU A 78 -0.48 7.44 29.58
C GLU A 78 0.91 7.84 30.10
N PRO A 79 1.10 9.07 30.61
CA PRO A 79 2.36 9.48 31.23
C PRO A 79 2.69 8.61 32.45
N VAL A 80 3.92 8.10 32.50
CA VAL A 80 4.41 7.25 33.59
C VAL A 80 5.65 7.82 34.26
N SER A 81 5.82 7.51 35.54
CA SER A 81 7.10 7.59 36.22
C SER A 81 7.77 6.21 36.19
N MET A 82 9.09 6.20 35.95
CA MET A 82 9.92 5.01 36.06
C MET A 82 11.14 5.36 36.92
N THR A 83 11.44 4.54 37.94
CA THR A 83 12.56 4.78 38.86
C THR A 83 13.62 3.68 38.74
N GLY A 84 14.88 4.10 38.55
CA GLY A 84 16.04 3.22 38.53
C GLY A 84 16.23 2.39 37.25
N ALA A 85 17.48 2.03 36.94
CA ALA A 85 17.85 1.25 35.74
C ALA A 85 17.25 -0.18 35.72
N ALA A 86 16.75 -0.69 36.85
CA ALA A 86 16.07 -1.98 36.94
C ALA A 86 14.65 -1.97 36.33
N SER A 87 14.06 -0.79 36.11
CA SER A 87 12.73 -0.63 35.54
C SER A 87 12.67 -0.94 34.03
N PHE A 88 13.81 -0.93 33.33
CA PHE A 88 13.88 -1.32 31.93
C PHE A 88 15.24 -1.96 31.62
N THR A 89 15.26 -3.27 31.44
CA THR A 89 16.48 -4.06 31.28
C THR A 89 16.53 -4.83 29.97
N LEU A 90 17.73 -5.11 29.49
CA LEU A 90 18.00 -6.00 28.37
C LEU A 90 18.89 -7.16 28.85
N SER A 91 18.47 -8.40 28.60
CA SER A 91 19.20 -9.59 29.04
C SER A 91 19.39 -10.60 27.92
N CYS A 92 20.46 -11.39 28.01
CA CYS A 92 20.72 -12.53 27.12
C CYS A 92 21.23 -13.71 27.94
N ALA A 93 21.05 -14.93 27.41
CA ALA A 93 21.59 -16.13 28.04
C ALA A 93 23.09 -16.27 27.73
N ALA A 94 23.84 -16.90 28.63
CA ALA A 94 25.24 -17.24 28.40
C ALA A 94 25.41 -18.02 27.06
N PRO A 95 26.47 -17.76 26.28
CA PRO A 95 27.69 -17.02 26.64
C PRO A 95 27.61 -15.49 26.51
N CYS A 96 26.46 -14.93 26.13
CA CYS A 96 26.30 -13.48 26.01
C CYS A 96 26.27 -12.79 27.38
N ALA A 97 26.91 -11.62 27.48
CA ALA A 97 26.81 -10.73 28.63
C ALA A 97 25.69 -9.71 28.43
N SER A 98 24.74 -9.66 29.39
CA SER A 98 23.60 -8.73 29.35
C SER A 98 24.07 -7.26 29.29
N PRO A 99 23.72 -6.51 28.23
CA PRO A 99 24.12 -5.12 28.08
C PRO A 99 23.45 -4.22 29.12
N ALA A 100 24.22 -3.27 29.67
CA ALA A 100 23.68 -2.20 30.50
C ALA A 100 23.33 -0.97 29.65
N GLY A 101 22.34 -0.20 30.10
CA GLY A 101 21.94 1.04 29.47
C GLY A 101 21.33 2.02 30.46
N VAL A 102 21.09 3.24 29.99
CA VAL A 102 20.42 4.31 30.74
C VAL A 102 18.97 4.39 30.27
N VAL A 103 18.04 4.45 31.22
CA VAL A 103 16.62 4.62 30.95
C VAL A 103 16.28 6.10 30.97
N ALA A 104 15.67 6.58 29.89
CA ALA A 104 15.14 7.94 29.79
C ALA A 104 13.69 7.92 29.34
N LEU A 105 12.89 8.85 29.86
CA LEU A 105 11.55 9.15 29.38
C LEU A 105 11.59 10.38 28.48
N ASP A 106 10.74 10.41 27.46
CA ASP A 106 10.55 11.59 26.62
C ASP A 106 9.83 12.73 27.38
N SER A 107 9.68 13.90 26.74
CA SER A 107 9.05 15.07 27.38
C SER A 107 7.59 14.86 27.75
N THR A 108 6.88 13.93 27.09
CA THR A 108 5.49 13.58 27.43
C THR A 108 5.41 12.51 28.53
N GLN A 109 6.54 11.89 28.88
CA GLN A 109 6.64 10.74 29.78
C GLN A 109 5.84 9.52 29.31
N GLN A 110 5.62 9.39 28.00
CA GLN A 110 4.88 8.27 27.40
C GLN A 110 5.80 7.34 26.60
N LEU A 111 7.06 7.68 26.38
CA LEU A 111 8.04 6.84 25.71
C LEU A 111 9.28 6.65 26.58
N ALA A 112 9.47 5.43 27.08
CA ALA A 112 10.71 5.02 27.73
C ALA A 112 11.71 4.49 26.70
N THR A 113 12.98 4.88 26.85
CA THR A 113 14.09 4.43 26.01
C THR A 113 15.21 3.92 26.91
N LEU A 114 15.55 2.64 26.78
CA LEU A 114 16.80 2.07 27.26
C LEU A 114 17.87 2.30 26.19
N ALA A 115 18.72 3.30 26.44
CA ALA A 115 19.87 3.62 25.60
C ALA A 115 21.11 2.89 26.09
N LEU A 116 21.63 1.97 25.27
CA LEU A 116 22.91 1.33 25.54
C LEU A 116 24.05 2.34 25.39
N ALA A 117 25.17 2.08 26.07
CA ALA A 117 26.35 2.94 25.98
C ALA A 117 26.79 3.13 24.52
N PRO A 118 27.30 4.31 24.14
CA PRO A 118 27.83 4.55 22.79
C PRO A 118 28.85 3.47 22.40
N ALA A 119 28.84 3.04 21.14
CA ALA A 119 29.66 1.96 20.59
C ALA A 119 29.41 0.54 21.15
N THR A 120 28.39 0.35 21.98
CA THR A 120 27.94 -1.00 22.35
C THR A 120 27.56 -1.78 21.09
N THR A 121 28.10 -2.98 20.96
CA THR A 121 27.76 -3.93 19.89
C THR A 121 27.11 -5.15 20.53
N LEU A 122 25.87 -5.42 20.17
CA LEU A 122 25.16 -6.62 20.56
C LEU A 122 25.82 -7.86 19.93
N ALA A 123 25.78 -8.99 20.63
CA ALA A 123 26.31 -10.25 20.13
C ALA A 123 25.50 -10.73 18.92
N ALA A 124 26.16 -11.33 17.92
CA ALA A 124 25.51 -11.84 16.72
C ALA A 124 24.65 -13.08 16.98
N SER A 125 23.59 -13.25 16.19
CA SER A 125 22.67 -14.41 16.27
C SER A 125 22.18 -14.73 17.69
N THR A 126 22.03 -13.69 18.52
CA THR A 126 21.76 -13.82 19.95
C THR A 126 20.35 -13.33 20.25
N THR A 127 19.59 -14.13 20.98
CA THR A 127 18.27 -13.73 21.46
C THR A 127 18.39 -12.90 22.72
N TYR A 128 17.94 -11.65 22.64
CA TYR A 128 17.81 -10.75 23.76
C TYR A 128 16.38 -10.72 24.29
N THR A 129 16.23 -10.52 25.60
CA THR A 129 14.96 -10.37 26.30
C THR A 129 14.93 -9.00 26.96
N ALA A 130 14.03 -8.16 26.49
CA ALA A 130 13.77 -6.86 27.08
C ALA A 130 12.63 -6.98 28.11
N THR A 131 12.75 -6.25 29.21
CA THR A 131 11.78 -6.29 30.31
C THR A 131 11.55 -4.89 30.85
N VAL A 132 10.30 -4.46 30.84
CA VAL A 132 9.84 -3.22 31.46
C VAL A 132 9.07 -3.57 32.73
N SER A 133 9.47 -2.97 33.85
CA SER A 133 8.86 -3.19 35.17
C SER A 133 8.81 -1.88 35.95
N GLY A 134 7.96 -1.80 36.97
CA GLY A 134 7.94 -0.66 37.89
C GLY A 134 7.51 0.69 37.30
N ALA A 135 6.87 0.71 36.13
CA ALA A 135 6.24 1.92 35.60
C ALA A 135 4.97 2.24 36.40
N THR A 136 4.79 3.49 36.81
CA THR A 136 3.64 3.95 37.61
C THR A 136 2.97 5.10 36.89
N SER A 137 1.64 5.05 36.71
CA SER A 137 0.89 6.15 36.10
C SER A 137 1.04 7.42 36.94
N LEU A 138 1.36 8.53 36.27
CA LEU A 138 1.38 9.85 36.91
C LEU A 138 -0.04 10.37 37.22
N ALA A 139 -1.05 9.85 36.53
CA ALA A 139 -2.43 10.29 36.70
C ALA A 139 -3.14 9.52 37.82
N SER A 140 -2.97 8.19 37.86
CA SER A 140 -3.70 7.32 38.79
C SER A 140 -2.85 6.80 39.96
N GLY A 141 -1.52 6.88 39.87
CA GLY A 141 -0.60 6.26 40.84
C GLY A 141 -0.58 4.73 40.78
N LEU A 142 -1.34 4.11 39.87
CA LEU A 142 -1.34 2.65 39.70
C LEU A 142 -0.07 2.19 38.98
N ALA A 143 0.49 1.08 39.44
CA ALA A 143 1.63 0.44 38.79
C ALA A 143 1.20 -0.39 37.58
N LEU A 144 2.12 -0.56 36.63
CA LEU A 144 2.02 -1.54 35.55
C LEU A 144 1.70 -2.91 36.17
N ALA A 145 0.57 -3.50 35.76
CA ALA A 145 -0.02 -4.66 36.44
C ALA A 145 0.91 -5.89 36.47
N SER A 146 1.78 -6.05 35.47
CA SER A 146 2.82 -7.08 35.42
C SER A 146 3.97 -6.63 34.52
N PRO A 147 5.21 -7.10 34.75
CA PRO A 147 6.33 -6.77 33.87
C PRO A 147 6.01 -7.12 32.41
N TYR A 148 6.26 -6.17 31.51
CA TYR A 148 6.10 -6.41 30.08
C TYR A 148 7.42 -6.98 29.53
N VAL A 149 7.35 -8.19 28.96
CA VAL A 149 8.53 -8.94 28.49
C VAL A 149 8.39 -9.28 27.02
N TRP A 150 9.43 -8.99 26.24
CA TRP A 150 9.50 -9.40 24.84
C TRP A 150 10.91 -9.78 24.44
N ARG A 151 11.04 -10.46 23.30
CA ARG A 151 12.31 -10.96 22.77
C ARG A 151 12.54 -10.48 21.35
N PHE A 152 13.81 -10.35 20.97
CA PHE A 152 14.26 -10.18 19.59
C PHE A 152 15.59 -10.91 19.39
N THR A 153 15.95 -11.21 18.15
CA THR A 153 17.19 -11.92 17.81
C THR A 153 18.03 -11.08 16.87
N THR A 154 19.29 -10.88 17.21
CA THR A 154 20.24 -10.12 16.39
C THR A 154 20.64 -10.88 15.13
N GLY A 155 21.01 -10.13 14.10
CA GLY A 155 21.59 -10.64 12.86
C GLY A 155 23.09 -10.90 12.98
N ALA A 156 23.79 -10.83 11.84
CA ALA A 156 25.24 -11.01 11.75
C ALA A 156 26.01 -9.69 11.48
N THR A 157 25.31 -8.61 11.14
CA THR A 157 25.93 -7.37 10.66
C THR A 157 25.42 -6.14 11.40
N ALA A 158 26.27 -5.12 11.50
CA ALA A 158 25.84 -3.78 11.88
C ALA A 158 25.03 -3.15 10.74
N ASP A 159 24.13 -2.25 11.08
CA ASP A 159 23.37 -1.45 10.14
C ASP A 159 24.03 -0.09 9.96
N THR A 160 24.55 0.12 8.76
CA THR A 160 25.14 1.39 8.32
C THR A 160 24.28 2.07 7.26
N THR A 161 23.11 1.50 6.97
CA THR A 161 22.18 2.05 5.98
C THR A 161 21.46 3.21 6.64
N ARG A 162 21.40 4.35 5.95
CA ARG A 162 20.65 5.49 6.45
C ARG A 162 19.18 5.34 6.13
N PRO A 163 18.27 5.71 7.05
CA PRO A 163 16.86 5.74 6.74
C PRO A 163 16.57 6.77 5.66
N ARG A 164 15.55 6.47 4.84
CA ARG A 164 15.04 7.35 3.80
C ARG A 164 13.55 7.51 3.95
N VAL A 165 13.02 8.62 3.47
CA VAL A 165 11.58 8.75 3.25
C VAL A 165 11.24 8.04 1.93
N SER A 166 10.43 6.99 2.00
CA SER A 166 9.97 6.22 0.83
C SER A 166 8.71 6.84 0.21
N PHE A 167 7.88 7.49 1.02
CA PHE A 167 6.59 8.02 0.60
C PHE A 167 6.14 9.20 1.48
N THR A 168 5.45 10.18 0.90
CA THR A 168 4.88 11.34 1.62
C THR A 168 3.40 11.55 1.30
N VAL A 169 2.67 12.11 2.26
CA VAL A 169 1.35 12.71 2.03
C VAL A 169 1.38 14.15 2.53
N PRO A 170 1.04 15.15 1.70
CA PRO A 170 0.79 15.05 0.27
C PRO A 170 2.02 14.51 -0.50
N ALA A 171 1.77 13.88 -1.66
CA ALA A 171 2.83 13.31 -2.48
C ALA A 171 3.76 14.41 -3.05
N THR A 172 5.04 14.08 -3.24
CA THR A 172 5.99 14.98 -3.91
C THR A 172 5.63 15.16 -5.38
N ALA A 173 5.64 16.40 -5.88
CA ALA A 173 5.55 16.72 -7.30
C ALA A 173 6.91 17.21 -7.83
N ASN A 174 7.23 16.94 -9.10
CA ASN A 174 8.42 17.49 -9.75
C ASN A 174 8.12 17.76 -11.25
N PRO A 175 8.20 19.02 -11.72
CA PRO A 175 8.50 20.25 -10.97
C PRO A 175 7.32 20.77 -10.13
N GLY A 176 7.63 21.58 -9.10
CA GLY A 176 6.67 22.37 -8.35
C GLY A 176 6.08 21.70 -7.09
N PRO A 177 5.28 22.43 -6.30
CA PRO A 177 4.48 21.85 -5.20
C PRO A 177 3.27 21.09 -5.73
N LEU A 178 2.80 20.05 -5.02
CA LEU A 178 1.52 19.42 -5.33
C LEU A 178 0.38 20.42 -5.05
N THR A 179 -0.47 20.69 -6.04
CA THR A 179 -1.61 21.62 -5.91
C THR A 179 -2.89 20.88 -5.54
N GLY A 180 -3.90 21.63 -5.07
CA GLY A 180 -5.22 21.06 -4.79
C GLY A 180 -5.30 20.31 -3.46
N VAL A 181 -4.34 20.49 -2.55
CA VAL A 181 -4.34 19.78 -1.26
C VAL A 181 -5.39 20.39 -0.32
N PRO A 182 -6.44 19.67 0.09
CA PRO A 182 -7.38 20.11 1.12
C PRO A 182 -6.69 20.68 2.35
N ALA A 183 -7.10 21.89 2.75
CA ALA A 183 -6.55 22.59 3.91
C ALA A 183 -6.70 21.83 5.26
N ASN A 184 -7.60 20.85 5.32
CA ASN A 184 -7.89 20.04 6.51
C ASN A 184 -7.27 18.63 6.43
N THR A 185 -6.03 18.51 5.94
CA THR A 185 -5.31 17.23 5.85
C THR A 185 -4.12 17.17 6.80
N ALA A 186 -3.83 15.98 7.33
CA ALA A 186 -2.57 15.70 8.02
C ALA A 186 -1.43 15.44 7.02
N ILE A 187 -0.19 15.63 7.48
CA ILE A 187 1.01 15.51 6.65
C ILE A 187 1.78 14.28 7.13
N LYS A 188 2.13 13.35 6.23
CA LYS A 188 2.79 12.08 6.52
C LYS A 188 4.14 11.94 5.83
N ALA A 189 5.08 11.28 6.50
CA ALA A 189 6.29 10.69 5.90
C ALA A 189 6.42 9.21 6.31
N ALA A 190 6.59 8.31 5.35
CA ALA A 190 6.90 6.90 5.58
C ALA A 190 8.39 6.64 5.35
N PHE A 191 8.99 5.76 6.16
CA PHE A 191 10.42 5.49 6.12
C PHE A 191 10.75 4.08 5.60
N THR A 192 11.93 3.92 5.00
CA THR A 192 12.44 2.63 4.51
C THR A 192 12.68 1.61 5.64
N GLU A 193 12.87 2.09 6.86
CA GLU A 193 13.21 1.30 8.04
C GLU A 193 12.62 1.90 9.33
N ALA A 194 12.79 1.20 10.45
CA ALA A 194 12.27 1.67 11.73
C ALA A 194 13.10 2.85 12.26
N MET A 195 12.43 3.97 12.51
CA MET A 195 13.02 5.16 13.10
C MET A 195 13.08 5.02 14.62
N ALA A 196 14.06 5.64 15.26
CA ALA A 196 14.06 5.83 16.70
C ALA A 196 12.93 6.80 17.09
N PRO A 197 11.87 6.35 17.79
CA PRO A 197 10.67 7.17 17.97
C PRO A 197 10.95 8.51 18.68
N GLY A 198 11.90 8.53 19.63
CA GLY A 198 12.30 9.75 20.34
C GLY A 198 12.98 10.81 19.46
N THR A 199 13.37 10.47 18.23
CA THR A 199 13.96 11.42 17.27
C THR A 199 12.92 11.99 16.29
N ILE A 200 11.69 11.48 16.30
CA ILE A 200 10.58 11.97 15.47
C ILE A 200 9.66 12.84 16.34
N THR A 201 9.91 14.15 16.31
CA THR A 201 9.26 15.13 17.19
C THR A 201 8.86 16.38 16.39
N ALA A 202 8.21 17.35 17.04
CA ALA A 202 7.92 18.65 16.45
C ALA A 202 9.18 19.44 16.05
N ALA A 203 10.37 19.08 16.57
CA ALA A 203 11.63 19.69 16.15
C ALA A 203 12.20 19.07 14.88
N SER A 204 11.91 17.79 14.60
CA SER A 204 12.47 17.06 13.46
C SER A 204 11.49 16.85 12.31
N PHE A 205 10.18 16.97 12.55
CA PHE A 205 9.16 17.01 11.50
C PHE A 205 8.36 18.31 11.61
N THR A 206 8.65 19.25 10.70
CA THR A 206 8.06 20.58 10.69
C THR A 206 7.26 20.83 9.41
N VAL A 207 6.27 21.71 9.52
CA VAL A 207 5.53 22.27 8.37
C VAL A 207 5.57 23.78 8.48
N THR A 208 6.12 24.46 7.48
CA THR A 208 6.32 25.91 7.48
C THR A 208 5.77 26.55 6.22
N CYS A 209 5.54 27.86 6.26
CA CYS A 209 5.19 28.65 5.10
C CYS A 209 5.83 30.04 5.19
N ALA A 210 6.04 30.67 4.04
CA ALA A 210 6.54 32.04 3.97
C ALA A 210 5.40 33.06 4.18
N ALA A 211 5.76 34.25 4.67
CA ALA A 211 4.81 35.36 4.81
C ALA A 211 4.06 35.64 3.49
N PRO A 212 2.76 35.96 3.51
CA PRO A 212 1.95 36.35 4.68
C PRO A 212 1.38 35.17 5.49
N CYS A 213 1.65 33.92 5.11
CA CYS A 213 1.21 32.75 5.86
C CYS A 213 2.00 32.61 7.18
N VAL A 214 1.32 32.17 8.24
CA VAL A 214 1.93 31.82 9.53
C VAL A 214 2.12 30.31 9.60
N SER A 215 3.33 29.86 9.94
CA SER A 215 3.64 28.43 10.03
C SER A 215 2.75 27.75 11.08
N PRO A 216 2.09 26.63 10.74
CA PRO A 216 1.06 26.03 11.57
C PRO A 216 1.69 25.36 12.80
N ALA A 217 1.03 25.53 13.96
CA ALA A 217 1.26 24.64 15.09
C ALA A 217 0.61 23.27 14.82
N GLY A 218 1.14 22.22 15.44
CA GLY A 218 0.61 20.87 15.30
C GLY A 218 1.30 19.86 16.21
N SER A 219 0.77 18.64 16.23
CA SER A 219 1.37 17.51 16.93
C SER A 219 2.06 16.55 15.96
N VAL A 220 3.15 15.93 16.40
CA VAL A 220 3.86 14.89 15.65
C VAL A 220 3.67 13.55 16.35
N SER A 221 3.37 12.52 15.56
CA SER A 221 3.26 11.14 16.03
C SER A 221 4.06 10.22 15.12
N TYR A 222 4.52 9.08 15.66
CA TYR A 222 5.23 8.06 14.90
C TYR A 222 4.67 6.67 15.21
N SER A 223 4.37 5.90 14.17
CA SER A 223 3.94 4.51 14.27
C SER A 223 5.09 3.58 13.84
N LEU A 224 5.53 2.73 14.77
CA LEU A 224 6.57 1.72 14.53
C LEU A 224 6.11 0.65 13.54
N ALA A 225 4.84 0.23 13.60
CA ALA A 225 4.31 -0.86 12.78
C ALA A 225 4.28 -0.48 11.29
N SER A 226 3.84 0.75 10.99
CA SER A 226 3.78 1.28 9.62
C SER A 226 5.01 2.08 9.23
N LYS A 227 5.98 2.28 10.14
CA LYS A 227 7.17 3.13 9.94
C LYS A 227 6.81 4.52 9.42
N THR A 228 5.77 5.14 9.98
CA THR A 228 5.22 6.41 9.47
C THR A 228 5.17 7.49 10.55
N ALA A 229 5.69 8.68 10.22
CA ALA A 229 5.49 9.89 11.00
C ALA A 229 4.32 10.71 10.44
N ILE A 230 3.51 11.30 11.31
CA ILE A 230 2.38 12.16 10.94
C ILE A 230 2.45 13.46 11.73
N PHE A 231 2.45 14.59 11.03
CA PHE A 231 2.23 15.93 11.57
C PHE A 231 0.74 16.29 11.39
N ARG A 232 0.05 16.60 12.50
CA ARG A 232 -1.35 17.05 12.52
C ARG A 232 -1.43 18.53 12.88
N PRO A 233 -1.74 19.41 11.91
CA PRO A 233 -2.07 20.80 12.20
C PRO A 233 -3.13 20.92 13.29
N ALA A 234 -2.95 21.86 14.22
CA ALA A 234 -3.91 22.13 15.30
C ALA A 234 -5.20 22.81 14.80
N ALA A 235 -5.13 23.43 13.62
CA ALA A 235 -6.24 24.02 12.90
C ALA A 235 -6.06 23.75 11.39
N ALA A 236 -7.14 23.93 10.61
CA ALA A 236 -7.04 23.87 9.15
C ALA A 236 -6.00 24.87 8.63
N LEU A 237 -5.23 24.45 7.64
CA LEU A 237 -4.22 25.27 6.99
C LEU A 237 -4.87 26.45 6.24
N ALA A 238 -4.11 27.51 5.98
CA ALA A 238 -4.61 28.63 5.18
C ALA A 238 -4.81 28.17 3.74
N VAL A 239 -5.93 28.54 3.11
CA VAL A 239 -6.27 28.16 1.72
C VAL A 239 -5.41 28.95 0.73
N GLY A 240 -4.92 28.28 -0.33
CA GLY A 240 -4.09 28.89 -1.37
C GLY A 240 -2.64 29.15 -0.94
N ALA A 241 -2.26 28.78 0.28
CA ALA A 241 -0.89 28.94 0.78
C ALA A 241 -0.01 27.76 0.34
N THR A 242 1.27 28.03 0.11
CA THR A 242 2.27 26.99 -0.14
C THR A 242 3.01 26.67 1.14
N TYR A 243 2.98 25.40 1.52
CA TYR A 243 3.66 24.87 2.70
C TYR A 243 4.87 24.03 2.29
N THR A 244 5.89 24.07 3.13
CA THR A 244 7.09 23.25 3.06
C THR A 244 7.10 22.31 4.26
N ALA A 245 6.98 21.02 4.01
CA ALA A 245 7.14 19.99 5.03
C ALA A 245 8.60 19.50 5.01
N THR A 246 9.17 19.34 6.20
CA THR A 246 10.57 18.92 6.37
C THR A 246 10.68 17.85 7.43
N VAL A 247 11.28 16.72 7.06
CA VAL A 247 11.89 15.80 8.04
C VAL A 247 13.39 16.07 8.06
N THR A 248 13.92 16.47 9.22
CA THR A 248 15.32 16.88 9.33
C THR A 248 16.28 15.69 9.40
N ALA A 249 17.56 15.93 9.08
CA ALA A 249 18.63 14.96 9.25
C ALA A 249 18.89 14.55 10.72
N ALA A 250 18.30 15.25 11.70
CA ALA A 250 18.40 14.88 13.11
C ALA A 250 17.56 13.63 13.47
N ALA A 251 16.58 13.27 12.62
CA ALA A 251 15.87 12.00 12.76
C ALA A 251 16.83 10.83 12.46
N THR A 252 16.86 9.82 13.33
CA THR A 252 17.71 8.64 13.17
C THR A 252 16.91 7.35 13.23
N ASP A 253 17.47 6.29 12.65
CA ASP A 253 17.03 4.92 12.93
C ASP A 253 17.43 4.47 14.36
N LEU A 254 17.10 3.21 14.69
CA LEU A 254 17.46 2.58 15.97
C LEU A 254 18.97 2.28 16.10
N ALA A 255 19.70 2.22 14.99
CA ALA A 255 21.15 2.07 14.90
C ALA A 255 21.90 3.42 14.95
N ARG A 256 21.16 4.54 15.07
CA ARG A 256 21.61 5.94 15.06
C ARG A 256 22.15 6.45 13.73
N ASN A 257 21.82 5.83 12.59
CA ASN A 257 22.11 6.44 11.29
C ASN A 257 21.14 7.61 11.04
N GLN A 258 21.67 8.77 10.66
CA GLN A 258 20.87 9.96 10.36
C GLN A 258 20.16 9.83 9.01
N LEU A 259 18.97 10.43 8.89
CA LEU A 259 18.17 10.49 7.68
C LEU A 259 18.99 10.94 6.46
N ALA A 260 18.95 10.13 5.40
CA ALA A 260 19.41 10.50 4.08
C ALA A 260 18.20 10.97 3.25
N GLY A 261 17.87 12.26 3.38
CA GLY A 261 16.77 12.88 2.66
C GLY A 261 17.07 13.18 1.19
N ASN A 262 16.45 14.22 0.65
CA ASN A 262 16.49 14.58 -0.78
C ASN A 262 17.24 15.89 -1.06
N GLN A 263 18.01 16.40 -0.09
CA GLN A 263 18.75 17.66 -0.20
C GLN A 263 20.26 17.45 -0.43
N ALA A 264 20.75 16.21 -0.37
CA ALA A 264 22.13 15.86 -0.70
C ALA A 264 22.21 14.55 -1.51
N PRO A 265 23.28 14.32 -2.28
CA PRO A 265 23.50 13.05 -2.98
C PRO A 265 23.56 11.87 -2.02
N LEU A 266 23.01 10.74 -2.44
CA LEU A 266 23.02 9.52 -1.63
C LEU A 266 24.46 8.98 -1.50
N PRO A 267 24.88 8.49 -0.32
CA PRO A 267 24.12 8.28 0.92
C PRO A 267 24.37 9.38 1.99
N ALA A 268 24.63 10.63 1.61
CA ALA A 268 24.85 11.69 2.60
C ALA A 268 23.61 11.94 3.47
N ALA A 269 23.84 12.33 4.74
CA ALA A 269 22.77 12.78 5.61
C ALA A 269 22.23 14.12 5.10
N SER A 270 20.91 14.26 5.02
CA SER A 270 20.28 15.51 4.63
C SER A 270 18.82 15.54 5.06
N ASN A 271 18.23 16.73 5.11
CA ASN A 271 16.80 16.87 5.28
C ASN A 271 16.05 16.23 4.10
N HIS A 272 14.83 15.77 4.35
CA HIS A 272 13.86 15.44 3.33
C HIS A 272 12.80 16.55 3.29
N VAL A 273 12.68 17.21 2.14
CA VAL A 273 11.85 18.40 1.97
C VAL A 273 10.88 18.21 0.82
N TRP A 274 9.61 18.54 1.04
CA TRP A 274 8.60 18.56 -0.01
C TRP A 274 7.63 19.72 0.19
N THR A 275 7.00 20.15 -0.90
CA THR A 275 6.13 21.31 -0.92
C THR A 275 4.76 20.97 -1.48
N PHE A 276 3.74 21.67 -0.97
CA PHE A 276 2.37 21.53 -1.45
C PHE A 276 1.61 22.84 -1.29
N THR A 277 0.61 23.05 -2.15
CA THR A 277 -0.27 24.22 -2.13
C THR A 277 -1.68 23.79 -1.76
N THR A 278 -2.24 24.45 -0.76
CA THR A 278 -3.56 24.12 -0.23
C THR A 278 -4.70 24.65 -1.09
N ALA A 279 -5.81 23.94 -1.07
CA ALA A 279 -7.10 24.32 -1.63
C ALA A 279 -8.18 24.30 -0.53
N ALA A 280 -9.43 24.55 -0.92
CA ALA A 280 -10.56 24.51 -0.01
C ALA A 280 -10.60 23.17 0.76
N PRO A 281 -10.93 23.18 2.07
CA PRO A 281 -11.07 21.95 2.83
C PRO A 281 -12.19 21.09 2.24
N VAL A 282 -12.00 19.77 2.31
CA VAL A 282 -13.03 18.81 1.89
C VAL A 282 -14.06 18.67 3.01
N ALA A 283 -15.34 18.71 2.67
CA ALA A 283 -16.42 18.54 3.63
C ALA A 283 -16.32 17.16 4.30
N PRO A 284 -16.52 17.05 5.63
CA PRO A 284 -16.46 15.77 6.34
C PRO A 284 -17.43 14.75 5.75
N ALA A 285 -16.96 13.52 5.55
CA ALA A 285 -17.74 12.41 5.04
C ALA A 285 -17.17 11.10 5.58
N ASN A 286 -18.03 10.16 5.96
CA ASN A 286 -17.60 8.96 6.67
C ASN A 286 -16.83 7.99 5.79
N VAL A 287 -15.83 7.34 6.39
CA VAL A 287 -15.15 6.19 5.80
C VAL A 287 -16.10 4.98 5.79
N SER A 288 -15.96 4.12 4.78
CA SER A 288 -16.63 2.83 4.67
C SER A 288 -15.70 1.78 4.07
N VAL A 289 -15.96 0.51 4.34
CA VAL A 289 -15.31 -0.59 3.62
C VAL A 289 -16.02 -0.75 2.27
N LEU A 290 -15.26 -0.62 1.17
CA LEU A 290 -15.74 -0.79 -0.20
C LEU A 290 -15.73 -2.26 -0.62
N SER A 291 -14.69 -3.00 -0.22
CA SER A 291 -14.53 -4.41 -0.54
C SER A 291 -13.66 -5.11 0.49
N THR A 292 -13.84 -6.43 0.59
CA THR A 292 -13.02 -7.30 1.44
C THR A 292 -12.43 -8.43 0.61
N GLN A 293 -11.23 -8.85 1.00
CA GLN A 293 -10.62 -10.08 0.52
C GLN A 293 -10.20 -10.88 1.75
N PRO A 294 -10.57 -12.15 1.93
CA PRO A 294 -11.59 -12.84 1.17
C PRO A 294 -12.92 -12.10 1.13
N ALA A 295 -13.64 -12.24 0.01
CA ALA A 295 -14.98 -11.72 -0.12
C ALA A 295 -15.88 -12.27 1.00
N ALA A 296 -16.87 -11.49 1.42
CA ALA A 296 -17.84 -11.93 2.43
C ALA A 296 -18.52 -13.24 2.01
N GLY A 297 -18.45 -14.25 2.87
CA GLY A 297 -18.99 -15.59 2.64
C GLY A 297 -18.11 -16.51 1.79
N ALA A 298 -16.88 -16.12 1.42
CA ALA A 298 -16.00 -16.95 0.61
C ALA A 298 -15.73 -18.31 1.29
N ALA A 299 -15.95 -19.41 0.57
CA ALA A 299 -15.84 -20.77 1.12
C ALA A 299 -14.49 -21.46 0.85
N ASN A 300 -13.69 -20.95 -0.08
CA ASN A 300 -12.45 -21.58 -0.57
C ASN A 300 -11.23 -20.69 -0.34
N VAL A 301 -11.05 -20.21 0.88
CA VAL A 301 -9.93 -19.32 1.22
C VAL A 301 -8.72 -20.14 1.63
N CYS A 302 -7.56 -19.91 1.02
CA CYS A 302 -6.35 -20.63 1.42
C CYS A 302 -5.98 -20.38 2.88
N THR A 303 -5.48 -21.41 3.57
CA THR A 303 -5.06 -21.31 4.98
C THR A 303 -3.96 -20.27 5.23
N ASN A 304 -3.20 -19.90 4.21
CA ASN A 304 -2.17 -18.85 4.25
C ASN A 304 -2.64 -17.48 3.70
N ALA A 305 -3.93 -17.32 3.37
CA ALA A 305 -4.42 -16.09 2.77
C ALA A 305 -4.28 -14.89 3.72
N SER A 306 -3.87 -13.75 3.16
CA SER A 306 -4.05 -12.45 3.82
C SER A 306 -5.52 -12.04 3.83
N ILE A 307 -5.88 -11.22 4.81
CA ILE A 307 -7.26 -10.75 5.01
C ILE A 307 -7.23 -9.23 4.88
N ASN A 308 -7.86 -8.70 3.85
CA ASN A 308 -7.80 -7.31 3.43
C ASN A 308 -9.17 -6.63 3.51
N ALA A 309 -9.14 -5.33 3.80
CA ALA A 309 -10.29 -4.43 3.69
C ALA A 309 -9.86 -3.18 2.91
N SER A 310 -10.58 -2.87 1.83
CA SER A 310 -10.39 -1.67 1.03
C SER A 310 -11.38 -0.59 1.48
N PHE A 311 -10.90 0.63 1.70
CA PHE A 311 -11.68 1.73 2.25
C PHE A 311 -12.05 2.78 1.21
N SER A 312 -13.21 3.40 1.39
CA SER A 312 -13.45 4.73 0.86
C SER A 312 -12.63 5.72 1.68
N VAL A 313 -11.99 6.67 0.98
CA VAL A 313 -11.23 7.73 1.64
C VAL A 313 -11.75 9.08 1.13
N PRO A 314 -12.81 9.62 1.77
CA PRO A 314 -13.45 10.84 1.30
C PRO A 314 -12.54 12.07 1.33
N SER A 315 -11.54 12.12 2.22
CA SER A 315 -10.50 13.15 2.20
C SER A 315 -9.61 13.15 0.96
N GLY A 316 -9.62 12.07 0.17
CA GLY A 316 -8.90 11.95 -1.09
C GLY A 316 -7.45 11.44 -0.98
N PHE A 317 -6.84 11.41 0.21
CA PHE A 317 -5.49 10.86 0.38
C PHE A 317 -5.56 9.40 0.79
N GLU A 318 -5.55 9.12 2.08
CA GLU A 318 -5.47 7.77 2.62
C GLU A 318 -6.10 7.63 4.01
N MET A 319 -6.24 6.39 4.46
CA MET A 319 -6.56 6.04 5.84
C MET A 319 -5.44 6.47 6.79
N ASP A 320 -5.77 6.75 8.04
CA ASP A 320 -4.80 7.05 9.09
C ASP A 320 -4.13 5.76 9.59
N PRO A 321 -2.83 5.55 9.32
CA PRO A 321 -2.12 4.34 9.75
C PRO A 321 -2.11 4.15 11.26
N ALA A 322 -2.21 5.22 12.06
CA ALA A 322 -2.27 5.08 13.51
C ALA A 322 -3.57 4.40 13.99
N THR A 323 -4.65 4.51 13.20
CA THR A 323 -5.95 3.91 13.52
C THR A 323 -6.16 2.54 12.88
N VAL A 324 -5.25 2.09 12.01
CA VAL A 324 -5.31 0.76 11.36
C VAL A 324 -4.25 -0.14 11.98
N ASN A 325 -4.67 -0.93 12.96
CA ASN A 325 -3.77 -1.78 13.75
C ASN A 325 -4.52 -3.02 14.28
N ALA A 326 -3.84 -3.88 15.04
CA ALA A 326 -4.41 -5.12 15.56
C ALA A 326 -5.59 -4.93 16.55
N ALA A 327 -5.81 -3.72 17.08
CA ALA A 327 -6.98 -3.42 17.93
C ALA A 327 -8.21 -2.98 17.12
N THR A 328 -8.02 -2.54 15.87
CA THR A 328 -9.08 -2.04 14.99
C THR A 328 -9.34 -2.94 13.79
N PHE A 329 -8.43 -3.86 13.45
CA PHE A 329 -8.66 -4.91 12.47
C PHE A 329 -8.34 -6.26 13.13
N THR A 330 -9.40 -7.00 13.47
CA THR A 330 -9.30 -8.26 14.20
C THR A 330 -9.90 -9.40 13.40
N VAL A 331 -9.36 -10.61 13.58
CA VAL A 331 -9.89 -11.84 13.01
C VAL A 331 -10.10 -12.85 14.14
N THR A 332 -11.25 -13.50 14.18
CA THR A 332 -11.61 -14.51 15.18
C THR A 332 -12.13 -15.77 14.52
N GLY A 333 -11.78 -16.94 15.06
CA GLY A 333 -12.37 -18.22 14.70
C GLY A 333 -13.67 -18.51 15.47
N PRO A 334 -14.11 -19.78 15.48
CA PRO A 334 -15.26 -20.25 16.24
C PRO A 334 -15.17 -19.87 17.73
N ALA A 335 -16.32 -19.63 18.35
CA ALA A 335 -16.42 -19.17 19.74
C ALA A 335 -15.60 -17.89 20.05
N LEU A 336 -15.38 -17.03 19.04
CA LEU A 336 -14.63 -15.78 19.14
C LEU A 336 -13.15 -15.96 19.54
N ALA A 337 -12.56 -17.13 19.27
CA ALA A 337 -11.14 -17.37 19.52
C ALA A 337 -10.28 -16.42 18.65
N PRO A 338 -9.40 -15.57 19.23
CA PRO A 338 -8.64 -14.59 18.46
C PRO A 338 -7.57 -15.26 17.58
N VAL A 339 -7.46 -14.80 16.33
CA VAL A 339 -6.32 -15.08 15.46
C VAL A 339 -5.26 -14.02 15.73
N VAL A 340 -4.05 -14.45 16.05
CA VAL A 340 -2.93 -13.53 16.26
C VAL A 340 -2.43 -13.03 14.90
N ALA A 341 -2.34 -11.71 14.73
CA ALA A 341 -1.74 -11.10 13.55
C ALA A 341 -0.21 -11.16 13.62
N ALA A 342 0.45 -11.55 12.51
CA ALA A 342 1.84 -11.20 12.25
C ALA A 342 1.98 -9.69 12.03
N SER A 343 1.03 -9.11 11.28
CA SER A 343 1.02 -7.69 10.94
C SER A 343 -0.38 -7.21 10.60
N VAL A 344 -0.66 -5.94 10.88
CA VAL A 344 -1.80 -5.20 10.34
C VAL A 344 -1.26 -3.90 9.76
N VAL A 345 -1.29 -3.76 8.44
CA VAL A 345 -0.66 -2.64 7.73
C VAL A 345 -1.55 -2.10 6.62
N LEU A 346 -1.43 -0.81 6.33
CA LEU A 346 -1.96 -0.20 5.12
C LEU A 346 -1.00 -0.43 3.95
N ASP A 347 -1.52 -0.46 2.74
CA ASP A 347 -0.70 -0.51 1.55
C ASP A 347 0.03 0.81 1.27
N ASP A 348 1.31 0.75 0.92
CA ASP A 348 2.13 1.96 0.71
C ASP A 348 1.74 2.77 -0.54
N ALA A 349 1.10 2.13 -1.53
CA ALA A 349 0.79 2.76 -2.80
C ALA A 349 -0.38 3.75 -2.71
N THR A 350 -1.42 3.39 -1.96
CA THR A 350 -2.66 4.18 -1.86
C THR A 350 -3.05 4.53 -0.43
N GLY A 351 -2.58 3.76 0.55
CA GLY A 351 -3.00 3.87 1.94
C GLY A 351 -4.50 3.61 2.15
N ARG A 352 -5.14 2.86 1.24
CA ARG A 352 -6.59 2.60 1.27
C ARG A 352 -6.93 1.14 1.51
N VAL A 353 -5.96 0.24 1.52
CA VAL A 353 -6.15 -1.19 1.75
C VAL A 353 -5.44 -1.58 3.02
N ALA A 354 -6.19 -1.93 4.07
CA ALA A 354 -5.61 -2.56 5.24
C ALA A 354 -5.48 -4.07 5.02
N THR A 355 -4.38 -4.64 5.47
CA THR A 355 -4.07 -6.08 5.36
C THR A 355 -3.74 -6.62 6.73
N PHE A 356 -4.53 -7.60 7.18
CA PHE A 356 -4.27 -8.47 8.32
C PHE A 356 -3.58 -9.74 7.81
N THR A 357 -2.36 -10.00 8.30
CA THR A 357 -1.60 -11.21 8.00
C THR A 357 -1.62 -12.10 9.25
N PRO A 358 -2.20 -13.31 9.22
CA PRO A 358 -2.13 -14.24 10.35
C PRO A 358 -0.70 -14.62 10.70
N LEU A 359 -0.38 -14.74 11.99
CA LEU A 359 0.94 -15.21 12.47
C LEU A 359 1.15 -16.70 12.21
N ALA A 360 0.08 -17.47 12.32
CA ALA A 360 0.05 -18.88 11.97
C ALA A 360 -0.97 -19.10 10.86
N ALA A 361 -0.74 -20.13 10.04
CA ALA A 361 -1.71 -20.54 9.04
C ALA A 361 -3.08 -20.80 9.69
N LEU A 362 -4.13 -20.35 9.03
CA LEU A 362 -5.51 -20.63 9.42
C LEU A 362 -5.78 -22.15 9.32
N THR A 363 -6.75 -22.63 10.08
CA THR A 363 -7.12 -24.05 10.09
C THR A 363 -8.16 -24.32 9.00
N ALA A 364 -7.90 -25.33 8.15
CA ALA A 364 -8.84 -25.72 7.11
C ALA A 364 -10.17 -26.24 7.68
N GLY A 365 -11.27 -25.96 6.98
CA GLY A 365 -12.64 -26.26 7.41
C GLY A 365 -13.20 -25.28 8.44
N VAL A 366 -12.40 -24.30 8.91
CA VAL A 366 -12.84 -23.34 9.92
C VAL A 366 -13.36 -22.05 9.27
N THR A 367 -14.53 -21.61 9.72
CA THR A 367 -15.07 -20.29 9.39
C THR A 367 -14.53 -19.23 10.36
N TYR A 368 -13.90 -18.21 9.80
CA TYR A 368 -13.38 -17.06 10.50
C TYR A 368 -14.30 -15.85 10.29
N SER A 369 -14.34 -14.95 11.27
CA SER A 369 -14.96 -13.64 11.20
C SER A 369 -13.89 -12.56 11.32
N ALA A 370 -13.83 -11.67 10.35
CA ALA A 370 -12.99 -10.50 10.36
C ALA A 370 -13.83 -9.25 10.68
N VAL A 371 -13.28 -8.35 11.47
CA VAL A 371 -13.93 -7.10 11.90
C VAL A 371 -12.97 -5.94 11.73
N VAL A 372 -13.40 -4.92 10.98
CA VAL A 372 -12.82 -3.58 11.08
C VAL A 372 -13.69 -2.75 12.02
N LYS A 373 -13.07 -2.22 13.07
CA LYS A 373 -13.73 -1.47 14.13
C LYS A 373 -14.09 -0.06 13.65
N GLY A 374 -15.36 0.29 13.78
CA GLY A 374 -15.86 1.66 13.60
C GLY A 374 -16.06 2.38 14.94
N GLY A 375 -16.69 3.55 14.90
CA GLY A 375 -17.00 4.38 16.06
C GLY A 375 -15.83 5.26 16.52
N ALA A 376 -15.93 5.80 17.73
CA ALA A 376 -15.00 6.81 18.24
C ALA A 376 -13.53 6.36 18.29
N THR A 377 -13.30 5.07 18.56
CA THR A 377 -11.97 4.43 18.61
C THR A 377 -11.71 3.55 17.38
N GLY A 378 -12.50 3.70 16.31
CA GLY A 378 -12.37 2.92 15.09
C GLY A 378 -11.37 3.51 14.11
N VAL A 379 -11.33 2.92 12.92
CA VAL A 379 -10.51 3.43 11.80
C VAL A 379 -11.00 4.81 11.33
N LYS A 380 -10.06 5.68 10.96
CA LYS A 380 -10.32 7.04 10.45
C LYS A 380 -9.40 7.35 9.28
N ASP A 381 -9.73 8.34 8.47
CA ASP A 381 -8.81 8.88 7.47
C ASP A 381 -7.92 10.02 8.02
N LEU A 382 -7.01 10.53 7.19
CA LEU A 382 -6.09 11.62 7.54
C LEU A 382 -6.72 13.02 7.56
N ALA A 383 -8.04 13.17 7.42
CA ALA A 383 -8.68 14.48 7.58
C ALA A 383 -8.48 15.05 8.99
N ILE A 384 -8.73 16.35 9.15
CA ILE A 384 -8.67 17.05 10.43
C ILE A 384 -9.99 17.82 10.65
N PRO A 385 -10.85 17.37 11.58
CA PRO A 385 -10.77 16.09 12.32
C PRO A 385 -10.91 14.88 11.37
N GLY A 386 -10.33 13.74 11.76
CA GLY A 386 -10.34 12.53 10.93
C GLY A 386 -11.74 11.99 10.72
N ASN A 387 -12.09 11.65 9.48
CA ASN A 387 -13.39 11.10 9.15
C ASN A 387 -13.49 9.67 9.67
N PRO A 388 -14.44 9.33 10.57
CA PRO A 388 -14.54 8.01 11.12
C PRO A 388 -15.30 7.05 10.20
N MET A 389 -15.00 5.76 10.32
CA MET A 389 -15.98 4.72 9.96
C MET A 389 -16.99 4.61 11.12
N LEU A 390 -18.26 4.96 10.90
CA LEU A 390 -19.22 5.11 12.00
C LEU A 390 -19.58 3.79 12.70
N ALA A 391 -19.75 2.71 11.93
CA ALA A 391 -20.11 1.39 12.44
C ALA A 391 -19.02 0.38 12.06
N SER A 392 -18.78 -0.60 12.93
CA SER A 392 -17.85 -1.69 12.61
C SER A 392 -18.35 -2.48 11.40
N HIS A 393 -17.43 -2.84 10.51
CA HIS A 393 -17.70 -3.69 9.37
C HIS A 393 -17.20 -5.10 9.68
N ALA A 394 -18.09 -6.09 9.60
CA ALA A 394 -17.75 -7.48 9.86
C ALA A 394 -18.10 -8.34 8.65
N TRP A 395 -17.25 -9.31 8.34
CA TRP A 395 -17.50 -10.33 7.33
C TRP A 395 -16.94 -11.67 7.77
N SER A 396 -17.38 -12.74 7.13
CA SER A 396 -16.92 -14.10 7.40
C SER A 396 -16.36 -14.76 6.15
N PHE A 397 -15.50 -15.74 6.34
CA PHE A 397 -14.97 -16.59 5.27
C PHE A 397 -14.54 -17.95 5.84
N THR A 398 -14.51 -18.99 5.02
CA THR A 398 -14.10 -20.34 5.41
C THR A 398 -12.75 -20.66 4.81
N ALA A 399 -11.80 -21.01 5.67
CA ALA A 399 -10.48 -21.45 5.26
C ALA A 399 -10.56 -22.90 4.77
N VAL A 400 -9.84 -23.21 3.72
CA VAL A 400 -9.64 -24.55 3.17
C VAL A 400 -8.15 -24.77 2.97
N ASN A 401 -7.75 -26.04 3.01
CA ASN A 401 -6.47 -26.39 2.44
C ASN A 401 -6.59 -26.12 0.94
N CYS A 402 -6.08 -24.98 0.51
CA CYS A 402 -5.74 -24.85 -0.88
C CYS A 402 -4.69 -25.92 -1.12
N THR A 403 -5.08 -26.98 -1.82
CA THR A 403 -4.14 -27.59 -2.74
C THR A 403 -3.76 -26.42 -3.65
N VAL A 404 -2.62 -25.78 -3.39
CA VAL A 404 -1.92 -25.06 -4.45
C VAL A 404 -1.92 -26.08 -5.58
N PRO A 405 -2.69 -25.87 -6.66
CA PRO A 405 -2.52 -26.72 -7.83
C PRO A 405 -1.01 -26.72 -8.04
N PRO A 406 -0.33 -27.89 -8.13
CA PRO A 406 1.12 -27.92 -8.22
C PRO A 406 1.50 -26.81 -9.16
N VAL A 407 2.32 -25.85 -8.66
CA VAL A 407 2.76 -24.69 -9.44
C VAL A 407 2.97 -25.24 -10.84
N PRO A 408 2.16 -24.83 -11.84
CA PRO A 408 2.25 -25.43 -13.16
C PRO A 408 3.73 -25.41 -13.47
N SER A 409 4.30 -26.60 -13.71
CA SER A 409 5.72 -26.78 -14.00
C SER A 409 6.18 -25.55 -14.77
N ALA A 410 7.08 -24.75 -14.17
CA ALA A 410 7.32 -23.34 -14.52
C ALA A 410 7.02 -23.07 -15.99
N ILE A 411 6.08 -22.16 -16.32
CA ILE A 411 5.65 -21.94 -17.71
C ILE A 411 6.89 -21.71 -18.59
N VAL A 412 7.24 -22.73 -19.40
CA VAL A 412 8.55 -22.79 -20.06
C VAL A 412 8.43 -22.04 -21.37
N LEU A 413 9.02 -20.85 -21.44
CA LEU A 413 9.08 -20.07 -22.68
C LEU A 413 10.05 -20.66 -23.72
N GLY A 414 10.93 -21.58 -23.31
CA GLY A 414 11.85 -22.27 -24.22
C GLY A 414 12.68 -21.30 -25.06
N ALA A 415 12.73 -21.56 -26.37
CA ALA A 415 13.43 -20.69 -27.33
C ALA A 415 12.80 -19.28 -27.47
N ALA A 416 11.59 -19.04 -26.96
CA ALA A 416 10.98 -17.71 -26.91
C ALA A 416 11.46 -16.88 -25.71
N ALA A 417 12.19 -17.47 -24.74
CA ALA A 417 12.64 -16.78 -23.54
C ALA A 417 13.47 -15.49 -23.78
N PRO A 418 14.42 -15.41 -24.75
CA PRO A 418 15.19 -14.19 -24.99
C PRO A 418 14.41 -13.08 -25.74
N PHE A 419 13.23 -13.41 -26.27
CA PHE A 419 12.44 -12.48 -27.07
C PHE A 419 11.60 -11.55 -26.18
N ALA A 420 11.89 -10.25 -26.25
CA ALA A 420 11.05 -9.21 -25.67
C ALA A 420 9.78 -9.00 -26.51
N SER A 421 9.86 -9.20 -27.82
CA SER A 421 8.68 -9.21 -28.69
C SER A 421 8.80 -10.21 -29.83
N TYR A 422 7.66 -10.75 -30.27
CA TYR A 422 7.59 -11.64 -31.41
C TYR A 422 6.33 -11.33 -32.22
N GLY A 423 6.49 -11.04 -33.51
CA GLY A 423 5.38 -10.93 -34.46
C GLY A 423 5.26 -12.22 -35.27
N GLY A 424 4.06 -12.78 -35.40
CA GLY A 424 3.79 -13.91 -36.28
C GLY A 424 4.00 -13.57 -37.76
N THR A 425 3.19 -14.13 -38.65
CA THR A 425 3.40 -14.01 -40.10
C THR A 425 3.26 -12.60 -40.67
N ALA A 426 2.67 -11.65 -39.92
CA ALA A 426 2.51 -10.27 -40.37
C ALA A 426 3.69 -9.35 -40.00
N GLY A 427 4.68 -9.86 -39.26
CA GLY A 427 5.86 -9.08 -38.89
C GLY A 427 5.63 -8.08 -37.74
N MET A 428 6.39 -6.99 -37.74
CA MET A 428 6.37 -6.01 -36.66
C MET A 428 6.53 -4.58 -37.19
N THR A 429 5.76 -3.66 -36.62
CA THR A 429 5.74 -2.27 -37.07
C THR A 429 5.94 -1.34 -35.89
N ASN A 430 7.00 -0.54 -35.96
CA ASN A 430 7.16 0.63 -35.10
C ASN A 430 6.81 1.90 -35.88
N GLN A 431 6.08 2.82 -35.22
CA GLN A 431 5.78 4.16 -35.73
C GLN A 431 6.20 5.26 -34.75
N GLY A 432 7.03 4.95 -33.76
CA GLY A 432 7.55 5.91 -32.78
C GLY A 432 9.06 6.13 -32.88
N ILE A 433 9.53 7.25 -32.35
CA ILE A 433 10.95 7.61 -32.30
C ILE A 433 11.60 7.27 -30.96
N ASP A 434 10.79 7.03 -29.92
CA ASP A 434 11.25 6.69 -28.57
C ASP A 434 11.07 5.20 -28.24
N THR A 435 10.79 4.39 -29.25
CA THR A 435 10.61 2.94 -29.07
C THR A 435 11.94 2.28 -28.77
N VAL A 436 12.02 1.54 -27.65
CA VAL A 436 13.21 0.82 -27.21
C VAL A 436 12.83 -0.58 -26.75
N ILE A 437 13.43 -1.60 -27.35
CA ILE A 437 13.24 -2.99 -26.98
C ILE A 437 14.51 -3.52 -26.33
N ASN A 438 14.45 -3.88 -25.06
CA ASN A 438 15.55 -4.50 -24.32
C ASN A 438 15.37 -6.00 -24.33
N GLY A 439 15.96 -6.66 -25.31
CA GLY A 439 15.80 -8.08 -25.63
C GLY A 439 15.68 -8.31 -27.13
N ASP A 440 15.60 -9.57 -27.54
CA ASP A 440 15.50 -9.92 -28.95
C ASP A 440 14.09 -9.66 -29.50
N ILE A 441 13.98 -9.44 -30.81
CA ILE A 441 12.71 -9.48 -31.52
C ILE A 441 12.73 -10.47 -32.67
N GLY A 442 11.59 -11.08 -32.96
CA GLY A 442 11.50 -12.15 -33.94
C GLY A 442 10.23 -12.12 -34.77
N THR A 443 10.30 -12.69 -35.97
CA THR A 443 9.13 -12.99 -36.79
C THR A 443 9.39 -14.06 -37.85
N THR A 444 8.34 -14.81 -38.20
CA THR A 444 8.33 -15.69 -39.38
C THR A 444 8.02 -14.95 -40.68
N ALA A 445 7.82 -13.64 -40.65
CA ALA A 445 7.72 -12.81 -41.83
C ALA A 445 9.11 -12.60 -42.47
N VAL A 446 9.10 -12.32 -43.78
CA VAL A 446 10.28 -11.81 -44.49
C VAL A 446 10.74 -10.50 -43.87
N SER A 447 12.04 -10.17 -43.96
CA SER A 447 12.61 -8.96 -43.33
C SER A 447 11.88 -7.66 -43.65
N THR A 448 11.26 -7.53 -44.83
CA THR A 448 10.46 -6.35 -45.21
C THR A 448 9.15 -6.22 -44.43
N GLY A 449 8.70 -7.26 -43.74
CA GLY A 449 7.60 -7.24 -42.78
C GLY A 449 7.99 -6.65 -41.42
N VAL A 450 9.27 -6.34 -41.19
CA VAL A 450 9.71 -5.55 -40.03
C VAL A 450 9.99 -4.11 -40.48
N THR A 451 9.38 -3.15 -39.79
CA THR A 451 9.50 -1.73 -40.13
C THR A 451 9.74 -0.86 -38.90
N GLY A 452 10.58 0.16 -39.05
CA GLY A 452 10.89 1.12 -38.00
C GLY A 452 11.82 0.61 -36.89
N PHE A 453 12.69 -0.36 -37.19
CA PHE A 453 13.61 -0.91 -36.20
C PHE A 453 15.06 -0.94 -36.70
N GLN A 454 15.99 -0.77 -35.76
CA GLN A 454 17.41 -1.02 -35.93
C GLN A 454 17.96 -1.77 -34.72
N ASP A 455 18.92 -2.67 -34.94
CA ASP A 455 19.51 -3.49 -33.87
C ASP A 455 20.94 -3.06 -33.51
N THR A 456 21.50 -3.67 -32.46
CA THR A 456 22.87 -3.38 -32.01
C THR A 456 23.96 -3.90 -32.95
N ALA A 457 23.62 -4.81 -33.87
CA ALA A 457 24.52 -5.30 -34.91
C ALA A 457 24.58 -4.37 -36.14
N GLY A 458 23.77 -3.30 -36.15
CA GLY A 458 23.71 -2.32 -37.24
C GLY A 458 22.76 -2.70 -38.37
N ASN A 459 21.94 -3.74 -38.21
CA ASN A 459 20.90 -4.08 -39.17
C ASN A 459 19.76 -3.06 -39.07
N VAL A 460 19.24 -2.62 -40.22
CA VAL A 460 18.21 -1.59 -40.32
C VAL A 460 17.01 -2.15 -41.10
N TYR A 461 15.81 -1.99 -40.52
CA TYR A 461 14.55 -2.52 -41.05
C TYR A 461 13.59 -1.35 -41.30
N THR A 462 13.65 -0.79 -42.51
CA THR A 462 12.77 0.29 -43.00
C THR A 462 12.60 1.44 -42.00
N VAL A 463 13.70 2.12 -41.68
CA VAL A 463 13.74 3.23 -40.71
C VAL A 463 13.67 4.58 -41.43
N THR A 464 12.83 5.47 -40.91
CA THR A 464 12.69 6.88 -41.27
C THR A 464 12.93 7.74 -40.03
N PRO A 465 13.03 9.09 -40.17
CA PRO A 465 13.11 9.98 -39.01
C PRO A 465 11.91 9.91 -38.05
N LEU A 466 10.76 9.33 -38.47
CA LEU A 466 9.53 9.29 -37.68
C LEU A 466 9.25 7.95 -37.01
N ASN A 467 10.05 6.91 -37.27
CA ASN A 467 9.83 5.57 -36.73
C ASN A 467 11.13 4.86 -36.33
N LYS A 468 12.04 5.57 -35.66
CA LYS A 468 13.38 5.09 -35.34
C LYS A 468 13.44 4.31 -34.02
N GLY A 469 12.91 3.08 -34.03
CA GLY A 469 12.94 2.19 -32.88
C GLY A 469 14.30 1.50 -32.72
N VAL A 470 14.75 1.33 -31.48
CA VAL A 470 16.02 0.66 -31.15
C VAL A 470 15.76 -0.69 -30.51
N VAL A 471 16.48 -1.71 -30.94
CA VAL A 471 16.51 -3.05 -30.33
C VAL A 471 17.87 -3.28 -29.70
N ASN A 472 17.91 -3.32 -28.37
CA ASN A 472 19.06 -3.73 -27.56
C ASN A 472 19.09 -5.26 -27.48
N GLY A 473 19.31 -5.88 -28.62
CA GLY A 473 19.21 -7.32 -28.89
C GLY A 473 19.36 -7.56 -30.39
N SER A 474 19.02 -8.76 -30.85
CA SER A 474 19.05 -9.12 -32.27
C SER A 474 17.64 -9.19 -32.87
N ILE A 475 17.55 -8.97 -34.19
CA ILE A 475 16.30 -9.08 -34.95
C ILE A 475 16.35 -10.33 -35.83
N TYR A 476 15.45 -11.28 -35.58
CA TYR A 476 15.40 -12.56 -36.30
C TYR A 476 14.18 -12.61 -37.24
N THR A 477 14.45 -12.63 -38.54
CA THR A 477 13.44 -12.63 -39.61
C THR A 477 13.73 -13.71 -40.65
N TYR A 478 12.78 -13.97 -41.54
CA TYR A 478 13.05 -14.74 -42.75
C TYR A 478 13.85 -13.91 -43.77
N PRO A 479 14.55 -14.57 -44.73
CA PRO A 479 15.15 -13.89 -45.88
C PRO A 479 14.14 -13.01 -46.63
N PRO A 480 14.58 -11.98 -47.36
CA PRO A 480 15.97 -11.62 -47.67
C PRO A 480 16.67 -10.86 -46.53
N ALA A 481 17.91 -10.42 -46.77
CA ALA A 481 18.70 -9.63 -45.82
C ALA A 481 17.90 -8.43 -45.25
N PRO A 482 18.06 -8.08 -43.96
CA PRO A 482 19.08 -8.60 -43.05
C PRO A 482 18.85 -10.04 -42.54
N GLY A 483 17.64 -10.56 -42.66
CA GLY A 483 17.32 -11.97 -42.40
C GLY A 483 18.01 -12.96 -43.34
N ASN A 484 18.24 -14.17 -42.87
CA ASN A 484 18.91 -15.26 -43.59
C ASN A 484 18.40 -16.63 -43.10
N ALA A 485 18.99 -17.71 -43.60
CA ALA A 485 18.58 -19.07 -43.22
C ALA A 485 18.78 -19.38 -41.72
N ALA A 486 19.82 -18.82 -41.08
CA ALA A 486 20.08 -19.04 -39.65
C ALA A 486 19.08 -18.25 -38.77
N THR A 487 18.80 -16.99 -39.11
CA THR A 487 17.81 -16.19 -38.37
C THR A 487 16.40 -16.78 -38.50
N LYS A 488 16.08 -17.37 -39.66
CA LYS A 488 14.84 -18.14 -39.86
C LYS A 488 14.70 -19.30 -38.86
N VAL A 489 15.74 -20.11 -38.68
CA VAL A 489 15.69 -21.26 -37.75
C VAL A 489 15.44 -20.80 -36.32
N ILE A 490 16.06 -19.69 -35.91
CA ILE A 490 15.86 -19.10 -34.58
C ILE A 490 14.43 -18.57 -34.42
N ALA A 491 13.90 -17.86 -35.43
CA ALA A 491 12.53 -17.37 -35.43
C ALA A 491 11.52 -18.52 -35.34
N ASP A 492 11.69 -19.58 -36.14
CA ASP A 492 10.82 -20.77 -36.12
C ASP A 492 10.80 -21.45 -34.75
N ALA A 493 11.97 -21.61 -34.13
CA ALA A 493 12.09 -22.21 -32.81
C ALA A 493 11.38 -21.34 -31.74
N ALA A 494 11.53 -20.02 -31.82
CA ALA A 494 10.88 -19.08 -30.91
C ALA A 494 9.34 -19.11 -31.05
N LEU A 495 8.80 -19.10 -32.27
CA LEU A 495 7.35 -19.23 -32.48
C LEU A 495 6.81 -20.56 -31.96
N ALA A 496 7.50 -21.66 -32.25
CA ALA A 496 7.10 -22.99 -31.77
C ALA A 496 7.09 -23.04 -30.23
N ALA A 497 8.11 -22.48 -29.57
CA ALA A 497 8.17 -22.42 -28.11
C ALA A 497 7.09 -21.49 -27.51
N ALA A 498 6.81 -20.35 -28.14
CA ALA A 498 5.72 -19.46 -27.74
C ALA A 498 4.34 -20.13 -27.87
N GLN A 499 4.13 -20.93 -28.92
CA GLN A 499 2.91 -21.72 -29.11
C GLN A 499 2.76 -22.81 -28.02
N VAL A 500 3.85 -23.46 -27.64
CA VAL A 500 3.85 -24.43 -26.52
C VAL A 500 3.47 -23.73 -25.22
N ALA A 501 4.06 -22.57 -24.91
CA ALA A 501 3.72 -21.80 -23.71
C ALA A 501 2.26 -21.33 -23.72
N TYR A 502 1.73 -20.92 -24.89
CA TYR A 502 0.31 -20.60 -25.04
C TYR A 502 -0.59 -21.80 -24.74
N ASN A 503 -0.27 -22.96 -25.30
CA ASN A 503 -1.05 -24.18 -25.08
C ASN A 503 -0.98 -24.65 -23.63
N GLN A 504 0.19 -24.50 -22.97
CA GLN A 504 0.33 -24.73 -21.53
C GLN A 504 -0.60 -23.81 -20.74
N LEU A 505 -0.60 -22.51 -21.05
CA LEU A 505 -1.48 -21.54 -20.41
C LEU A 505 -2.96 -21.88 -20.63
N VAL A 506 -3.37 -22.27 -21.83
CA VAL A 506 -4.76 -22.70 -22.12
C VAL A 506 -5.14 -23.96 -21.35
N ALA A 507 -4.22 -24.92 -21.23
CA ALA A 507 -4.46 -26.20 -20.56
C ALA A 507 -4.49 -26.09 -19.03
N MET A 508 -4.05 -24.96 -18.46
CA MET A 508 -4.15 -24.74 -17.02
C MET A 508 -5.62 -24.75 -16.57
N PRO A 509 -5.94 -25.35 -15.40
CA PRO A 509 -7.30 -25.37 -14.89
C PRO A 509 -7.88 -23.94 -14.83
N PRO A 510 -9.14 -23.74 -15.28
CA PRO A 510 -9.75 -22.44 -15.25
C PRO A 510 -9.88 -21.95 -13.80
N GLY A 511 -9.59 -20.68 -13.59
CA GLY A 511 -9.67 -20.02 -12.30
C GLY A 511 -10.89 -19.12 -12.15
N ALA A 512 -10.85 -18.24 -11.16
CA ALA A 512 -11.99 -17.37 -10.84
C ALA A 512 -12.25 -16.34 -11.94
N TYR A 513 -13.53 -16.04 -12.21
CA TYR A 513 -13.91 -14.93 -13.09
C TYR A 513 -13.76 -13.60 -12.34
N ALA A 514 -12.57 -13.00 -12.42
CA ALA A 514 -12.26 -11.74 -11.75
C ALA A 514 -13.04 -10.55 -12.32
N GLY A 515 -13.56 -9.68 -11.44
CA GLY A 515 -14.02 -8.34 -11.80
C GLY A 515 -15.18 -8.26 -12.79
N ALA A 516 -15.88 -9.38 -13.03
CA ALA A 516 -16.81 -9.50 -14.14
C ALA A 516 -16.22 -9.06 -15.51
N GLY A 517 -14.92 -9.29 -15.72
CA GLY A 517 -14.20 -8.91 -16.94
C GLY A 517 -13.50 -7.56 -16.86
N GLU A 518 -13.81 -6.70 -15.88
CA GLU A 518 -13.08 -5.47 -15.59
C GLU A 518 -12.10 -5.69 -14.43
N LEU A 519 -10.80 -5.64 -14.73
CA LEU A 519 -9.73 -5.83 -13.76
C LEU A 519 -9.25 -4.52 -13.12
N GLY A 520 -9.59 -3.37 -13.68
CA GLY A 520 -9.21 -2.08 -13.11
C GLY A 520 -9.76 -1.91 -11.70
N LEU A 521 -8.96 -1.27 -10.84
CA LEU A 521 -9.24 -1.05 -9.41
C LEU A 521 -9.26 -2.33 -8.54
N LEU A 522 -8.95 -3.51 -9.11
CA LEU A 522 -8.83 -4.73 -8.32
C LEU A 522 -7.44 -4.88 -7.70
N THR A 523 -7.41 -5.61 -6.59
CA THR A 523 -6.19 -6.23 -6.05
C THR A 523 -6.40 -7.73 -6.09
N LEU A 524 -5.56 -8.45 -6.84
CA LEU A 524 -5.66 -9.87 -7.06
C LEU A 524 -4.51 -10.60 -6.36
N ALA A 525 -4.83 -11.72 -5.74
CA ALA A 525 -3.86 -12.66 -5.15
C ALA A 525 -3.27 -13.59 -6.23
N PRO A 526 -2.26 -14.40 -5.94
CA PRO A 526 -1.70 -15.33 -6.91
C PRO A 526 -2.74 -16.37 -7.32
N GLY A 527 -2.75 -16.74 -8.60
CA GLY A 527 -3.68 -17.74 -9.12
C GLY A 527 -4.00 -17.58 -10.61
N THR A 528 -4.87 -18.46 -11.08
CA THR A 528 -5.46 -18.39 -12.42
C THR A 528 -6.77 -17.59 -12.36
N TYR A 529 -7.02 -16.80 -13.39
CA TYR A 529 -8.23 -16.01 -13.62
C TYR A 529 -8.71 -16.23 -15.03
N THR A 530 -9.98 -16.57 -15.21
CA THR A 530 -10.49 -17.02 -16.51
C THR A 530 -11.74 -16.25 -16.89
N SER A 531 -11.73 -15.66 -18.09
CA SER A 531 -12.89 -15.06 -18.76
C SER A 531 -13.18 -15.81 -20.05
N ALA A 532 -14.45 -16.21 -20.27
CA ALA A 532 -14.84 -16.83 -21.53
C ALA A 532 -14.75 -15.87 -22.72
N THR A 533 -14.79 -14.56 -22.46
CA THR A 533 -14.78 -13.51 -23.48
C THR A 533 -13.50 -12.68 -23.36
N SER A 534 -13.51 -11.58 -22.64
CA SER A 534 -12.41 -10.62 -22.59
C SER A 534 -12.07 -10.24 -21.16
N TYR A 535 -10.87 -9.67 -21.02
CA TYR A 535 -10.52 -8.84 -19.87
C TYR A 535 -10.23 -7.42 -20.32
N GLN A 536 -10.54 -6.47 -19.44
CA GLN A 536 -10.26 -5.07 -19.66
C GLN A 536 -9.78 -4.38 -18.38
N LEU A 537 -8.89 -3.40 -18.52
CA LEU A 537 -8.47 -2.47 -17.47
C LEU A 537 -8.83 -1.07 -17.96
N THR A 538 -10.02 -0.58 -17.62
CA THR A 538 -10.51 0.73 -18.09
C THR A 538 -10.82 1.67 -16.93
N GLN A 539 -11.23 1.14 -15.78
CA GLN A 539 -11.67 1.96 -14.64
C GLN A 539 -10.51 2.50 -13.79
N GLY A 540 -9.36 1.81 -13.80
CA GLY A 540 -8.20 2.18 -13.00
C GLY A 540 -7.09 1.15 -13.10
N ASP A 541 -6.05 1.30 -12.29
CA ASP A 541 -4.91 0.40 -12.25
C ASP A 541 -5.28 -0.94 -11.59
N LEU A 542 -4.65 -2.02 -12.04
CA LEU A 542 -4.76 -3.35 -11.44
C LEU A 542 -3.58 -3.58 -10.51
N THR A 543 -3.84 -4.10 -9.31
CA THR A 543 -2.78 -4.53 -8.39
C THR A 543 -2.69 -6.06 -8.35
N LEU A 544 -1.49 -6.59 -8.49
CA LEU A 544 -1.17 -8.00 -8.29
C LEU A 544 -0.33 -8.13 -7.01
N ASP A 545 -0.90 -8.79 -6.00
CA ASP A 545 -0.31 -8.93 -4.68
C ASP A 545 0.17 -10.36 -4.49
N ALA A 546 1.49 -10.55 -4.41
CA ALA A 546 2.10 -11.87 -4.22
C ALA A 546 2.01 -12.41 -2.78
N GLN A 547 1.44 -11.64 -1.85
CA GLN A 547 1.24 -12.05 -0.46
C GLN A 547 2.54 -12.51 0.24
N GLY A 548 3.68 -11.95 -0.18
CA GLY A 548 5.01 -12.26 0.37
C GLY A 548 5.74 -13.40 -0.34
N ASP A 549 5.13 -14.08 -1.31
CA ASP A 549 5.76 -15.14 -2.09
C ASP A 549 6.41 -14.59 -3.37
N PRO A 550 7.75 -14.46 -3.45
CA PRO A 550 8.41 -13.99 -4.66
C PRO A 550 8.19 -14.93 -5.86
N ASN A 551 7.80 -16.19 -5.64
CA ASN A 551 7.50 -17.15 -6.69
C ASN A 551 6.02 -17.19 -7.07
N ALA A 552 5.19 -16.30 -6.51
CA ALA A 552 3.78 -16.18 -6.84
C ALA A 552 3.56 -16.03 -8.35
N VAL A 553 2.63 -16.82 -8.88
CA VAL A 553 2.26 -16.83 -10.30
C VAL A 553 0.85 -16.28 -10.48
N PHE A 554 0.68 -15.42 -11.49
CA PHE A 554 -0.61 -14.87 -11.90
C PHE A 554 -0.85 -15.26 -13.35
N VAL A 555 -1.97 -15.93 -13.63
CA VAL A 555 -2.35 -16.33 -14.98
C VAL A 555 -3.72 -15.77 -15.32
N PHE A 556 -3.79 -15.03 -16.42
CA PHE A 556 -5.04 -14.51 -16.96
C PHE A 556 -5.33 -15.21 -18.29
N GLN A 557 -6.41 -15.98 -18.33
CA GLN A 557 -6.92 -16.67 -19.51
C GLN A 557 -8.15 -15.93 -20.03
N MET A 558 -8.19 -15.64 -21.34
CA MET A 558 -9.36 -15.05 -21.97
C MET A 558 -9.62 -15.61 -23.37
N GLY A 559 -10.90 -15.84 -23.70
CA GLY A 559 -11.32 -16.40 -24.99
C GLY A 559 -11.18 -15.44 -26.18
N SER A 560 -11.09 -14.14 -25.93
CA SER A 560 -11.01 -13.07 -26.93
C SER A 560 -9.93 -12.06 -26.54
N SER A 561 -10.29 -10.79 -26.28
CA SER A 561 -9.32 -9.69 -26.23
C SER A 561 -8.90 -9.28 -24.83
N LEU A 562 -7.71 -8.68 -24.75
CA LEU A 562 -7.25 -7.89 -23.62
C LEU A 562 -7.25 -6.41 -24.02
N THR A 563 -7.92 -5.55 -23.25
CA THR A 563 -7.90 -4.09 -23.45
C THR A 563 -7.38 -3.38 -22.22
N VAL A 564 -6.26 -2.68 -22.32
CA VAL A 564 -5.70 -1.86 -21.22
C VAL A 564 -5.77 -0.40 -21.62
N GLY A 565 -6.32 0.43 -20.76
CA GLY A 565 -6.48 1.85 -21.04
C GLY A 565 -7.76 2.21 -21.78
N ILE A 566 -8.03 3.51 -21.80
CA ILE A 566 -9.08 4.16 -22.57
C ILE A 566 -8.47 5.28 -23.42
N ALA A 567 -9.27 5.87 -24.31
CA ALA A 567 -8.84 7.01 -25.10
C ALA A 567 -8.55 8.25 -24.23
N GLY A 568 -7.70 9.15 -24.73
CA GLY A 568 -7.40 10.44 -24.12
C GLY A 568 -6.09 10.48 -23.30
N PRO A 569 -5.56 11.68 -23.02
CA PRO A 569 -4.20 11.89 -22.49
C PRO A 569 -3.96 11.37 -21.06
N THR A 570 -5.03 11.02 -20.34
CA THR A 570 -5.04 10.41 -19.00
C THR A 570 -5.65 9.00 -19.01
N GLY A 571 -5.84 8.44 -20.20
CA GLY A 571 -6.53 7.16 -20.41
C GLY A 571 -5.67 5.93 -20.12
N ALA A 572 -4.35 6.08 -19.94
CA ALA A 572 -3.47 4.97 -19.63
C ALA A 572 -3.80 4.29 -18.29
N ARG A 573 -3.62 2.97 -18.23
CA ARG A 573 -3.69 2.17 -17.00
C ARG A 573 -2.41 1.39 -16.79
N SER A 574 -2.15 1.05 -15.55
CA SER A 574 -0.96 0.33 -15.13
C SER A 574 -1.31 -0.92 -14.32
N ILE A 575 -0.36 -1.84 -14.30
CA ILE A 575 -0.34 -2.99 -13.39
C ILE A 575 0.72 -2.72 -12.31
N VAL A 576 0.28 -2.74 -11.07
CA VAL A 576 1.10 -2.54 -9.87
C VAL A 576 1.42 -3.91 -9.27
N LEU A 577 2.70 -4.21 -9.09
CA LEU A 577 3.15 -5.43 -8.42
C LEU A 577 3.42 -5.13 -6.94
N LYS A 578 2.88 -5.94 -6.03
CA LYS A 578 3.05 -5.80 -4.57
C LYS A 578 3.59 -7.09 -3.93
N ASN A 579 4.21 -6.92 -2.76
CA ASN A 579 4.60 -7.98 -1.84
C ASN A 579 5.38 -9.16 -2.46
N GLY A 580 6.34 -8.84 -3.34
CA GLY A 580 7.19 -9.83 -4.00
C GLY A 580 6.72 -10.27 -5.39
N ALA A 581 5.60 -9.75 -5.89
CA ALA A 581 5.14 -10.08 -7.24
C ALA A 581 6.18 -9.64 -8.29
N GLN A 582 6.51 -10.55 -9.20
CA GLN A 582 7.50 -10.32 -10.26
C GLN A 582 6.84 -10.41 -11.62
N ALA A 583 7.16 -9.49 -12.54
CA ALA A 583 6.60 -9.48 -13.88
C ALA A 583 6.86 -10.80 -14.64
N LYS A 584 8.01 -11.45 -14.40
CA LYS A 584 8.34 -12.75 -14.99
C LYS A 584 7.36 -13.88 -14.63
N ASN A 585 6.57 -13.71 -13.56
CA ASN A 585 5.58 -14.69 -13.10
C ASN A 585 4.13 -14.27 -13.42
N VAL A 586 3.93 -13.22 -14.23
CA VAL A 586 2.61 -12.77 -14.68
C VAL A 586 2.42 -13.17 -16.15
N PHE A 587 1.34 -13.89 -16.46
CA PHE A 587 1.06 -14.39 -17.80
C PHE A 587 -0.33 -14.01 -18.28
N TRP A 588 -0.41 -13.54 -19.52
CA TRP A 588 -1.65 -13.18 -20.20
C TRP A 588 -1.82 -14.06 -21.43
N GLN A 589 -2.70 -15.04 -21.35
CA GLN A 589 -3.15 -15.85 -22.48
C GLN A 589 -4.34 -15.14 -23.13
N VAL A 590 -4.16 -14.69 -24.37
CA VAL A 590 -5.16 -13.87 -25.08
C VAL A 590 -5.68 -14.64 -26.30
N GLY A 591 -6.99 -14.91 -26.31
CA GLY A 591 -7.65 -15.68 -27.36
C GLY A 591 -7.62 -15.02 -28.74
N THR A 592 -7.63 -13.69 -28.80
CA THR A 592 -7.50 -12.93 -30.05
C THR A 592 -6.36 -11.91 -29.95
N SER A 593 -6.68 -10.63 -29.77
CA SER A 593 -5.72 -9.54 -29.79
C SER A 593 -5.64 -8.81 -28.45
N ALA A 594 -4.47 -8.28 -28.13
CA ALA A 594 -4.25 -7.40 -26.99
C ALA A 594 -4.01 -5.96 -27.45
N THR A 595 -4.74 -5.00 -26.87
CA THR A 595 -4.53 -3.57 -27.09
C THR A 595 -4.12 -2.91 -25.77
N ILE A 596 -2.91 -2.38 -25.74
CA ILE A 596 -2.27 -1.85 -24.53
C ILE A 596 -2.08 -0.35 -24.66
N ASN A 597 -2.80 0.38 -23.80
CA ASN A 597 -2.75 1.84 -23.64
C ASN A 597 -2.70 2.56 -24.98
N ALA A 598 -3.77 2.44 -25.77
CA ALA A 598 -3.87 3.03 -27.11
C ALA A 598 -3.58 4.55 -27.13
N ALA A 599 -3.84 5.27 -26.03
CA ALA A 599 -3.54 6.70 -25.87
C ALA A 599 -2.11 7.02 -25.36
N GLY A 600 -1.22 6.03 -25.29
CA GLY A 600 0.15 6.16 -24.79
C GLY A 600 0.25 6.27 -23.27
N GLY A 601 1.41 5.91 -22.71
CA GLY A 601 1.67 5.92 -21.26
C GLY A 601 1.33 4.60 -20.55
N GLY A 602 1.49 4.61 -19.22
CA GLY A 602 1.17 3.47 -18.34
C GLY A 602 2.22 2.35 -18.34
N PHE A 603 2.08 1.45 -17.38
CA PHE A 603 3.02 0.36 -17.12
C PHE A 603 2.33 -1.01 -17.16
N MET A 604 2.54 -1.76 -18.23
CA MET A 604 2.11 -3.15 -18.37
C MET A 604 3.15 -4.09 -17.74
N LYS A 605 2.70 -5.20 -17.15
CA LYS A 605 3.57 -6.22 -16.52
C LYS A 605 3.19 -7.61 -17.02
N GLY A 606 4.19 -8.42 -17.34
CA GLY A 606 4.00 -9.85 -17.64
C GLY A 606 4.24 -10.27 -19.09
N THR A 607 4.19 -11.57 -19.32
CA THR A 607 4.30 -12.17 -20.64
C THR A 607 2.92 -12.25 -21.29
N ILE A 608 2.72 -11.48 -22.36
CA ILE A 608 1.51 -11.50 -23.19
C ILE A 608 1.75 -12.47 -24.33
N ILE A 609 0.89 -13.48 -24.45
CA ILE A 609 0.86 -14.40 -25.60
C ILE A 609 -0.54 -14.34 -26.22
N ALA A 610 -0.64 -13.71 -27.38
CA ALA A 610 -1.88 -13.50 -28.12
C ALA A 610 -1.88 -14.33 -29.40
N GLN A 611 -3.04 -14.92 -29.76
CA GLN A 611 -3.14 -15.62 -31.05
C GLN A 611 -3.01 -14.64 -32.21
N GLN A 612 -3.67 -13.49 -32.12
CA GLN A 612 -3.67 -12.43 -33.12
C GLN A 612 -2.74 -11.29 -32.66
N ALA A 613 -3.11 -10.04 -32.91
CA ALA A 613 -2.18 -8.93 -32.79
C ALA A 613 -1.94 -8.51 -31.33
N VAL A 614 -0.75 -7.95 -31.07
CA VAL A 614 -0.48 -7.14 -29.87
C VAL A 614 -0.17 -5.72 -30.31
N THR A 615 -0.91 -4.75 -29.79
CA THR A 615 -0.78 -3.34 -30.17
C THR A 615 -0.48 -2.49 -28.94
N PHE A 616 0.59 -1.69 -28.99
CA PHE A 616 0.96 -0.72 -27.97
C PHE A 616 0.86 0.69 -28.50
N SER A 617 0.07 1.52 -27.81
CA SER A 617 -0.14 2.91 -28.19
C SER A 617 -0.64 3.06 -29.64
N THR A 618 -0.88 4.29 -30.07
CA THR A 618 -1.30 4.60 -31.44
C THR A 618 -0.54 5.84 -31.93
N ALA A 619 -0.50 6.04 -33.25
CA ALA A 619 0.24 7.13 -33.86
C ALA A 619 -0.20 8.50 -33.29
N GLY A 620 0.77 9.39 -33.08
CA GLY A 620 0.53 10.72 -32.52
C GLY A 620 0.64 10.81 -30.99
N ASN A 621 0.80 9.71 -30.27
CA ASN A 621 0.99 9.73 -28.82
C ASN A 621 2.47 9.86 -28.45
N ALA A 622 2.83 10.94 -27.75
CA ALA A 622 4.20 11.19 -27.29
C ALA A 622 4.56 10.48 -25.96
N LYS A 623 3.56 10.02 -25.20
CA LYS A 623 3.79 9.37 -23.91
C LYS A 623 4.27 7.93 -24.11
N LEU A 624 5.40 7.61 -23.48
CA LEU A 624 6.02 6.29 -23.52
C LEU A 624 5.14 5.24 -22.83
N THR A 625 4.70 4.21 -23.56
CA THR A 625 4.07 3.02 -22.97
C THR A 625 5.14 2.02 -22.58
N VAL A 626 5.13 1.53 -21.34
CA VAL A 626 6.18 0.61 -20.84
C VAL A 626 5.59 -0.77 -20.58
N LEU A 627 6.27 -1.81 -21.06
CA LEU A 627 6.03 -3.21 -20.70
C LEU A 627 7.28 -3.78 -20.01
N ASP A 628 7.16 -4.21 -18.76
CA ASP A 628 8.14 -5.13 -18.17
C ASP A 628 7.61 -6.55 -18.37
N GLY A 629 8.15 -7.26 -19.35
CA GLY A 629 7.50 -8.45 -19.88
C GLY A 629 7.88 -8.82 -21.29
N ARG A 630 6.96 -9.53 -21.96
CA ARG A 630 7.10 -9.95 -23.35
C ARG A 630 5.80 -9.72 -24.11
N ALA A 631 5.90 -9.38 -25.38
CA ALA A 631 4.75 -9.22 -26.28
C ALA A 631 4.86 -10.20 -27.46
N LEU A 632 4.19 -11.34 -27.35
CA LEU A 632 4.28 -12.45 -28.31
C LEU A 632 2.94 -12.60 -29.06
N SER A 633 2.95 -12.34 -30.35
CA SER A 633 1.84 -12.54 -31.29
C SER A 633 2.12 -13.80 -32.11
N LEU A 634 1.24 -14.79 -32.06
CA LEU A 634 1.48 -16.10 -32.68
C LEU A 634 1.17 -16.12 -34.19
N ILE A 635 0.15 -15.38 -34.64
CA ILE A 635 -0.32 -15.42 -36.04
C ILE A 635 -0.12 -14.08 -36.74
N SER A 636 -0.57 -12.99 -36.12
CA SER A 636 -0.57 -11.64 -36.71
C SER A 636 0.73 -10.90 -36.40
N GLY A 637 0.70 -9.57 -36.30
CA GLY A 637 1.88 -8.74 -36.05
C GLY A 637 1.88 -8.13 -34.65
N VAL A 638 2.98 -7.45 -34.32
CA VAL A 638 3.05 -6.54 -33.17
C VAL A 638 3.24 -5.12 -33.68
N THR A 639 2.38 -4.19 -33.23
CA THR A 639 2.46 -2.78 -33.61
C THR A 639 2.75 -1.92 -32.38
N MET A 640 3.68 -0.98 -32.51
CA MET A 640 4.12 -0.14 -31.40
C MET A 640 4.32 1.32 -31.81
N VAL A 641 4.03 2.23 -30.88
CA VAL A 641 4.38 3.65 -30.96
C VAL A 641 4.95 4.08 -29.62
N ASN A 642 6.17 4.63 -29.62
CA ASN A 642 6.86 5.13 -28.43
C ASN A 642 6.69 4.15 -27.26
N THR A 643 7.18 2.93 -27.46
CA THR A 643 6.99 1.81 -26.52
C THR A 643 8.33 1.32 -26.02
N ARG A 644 8.44 1.13 -24.71
CA ARG A 644 9.59 0.46 -24.10
C ARG A 644 9.21 -0.93 -23.64
N ILE A 645 9.93 -1.95 -24.11
CA ILE A 645 9.78 -3.32 -23.60
C ILE A 645 11.07 -3.71 -22.88
N ASN A 646 10.95 -4.11 -21.62
CA ASN A 646 12.05 -4.62 -20.81
C ASN A 646 11.84 -6.11 -20.57
N LEU A 647 12.75 -6.94 -21.08
CA LEU A 647 12.76 -8.37 -20.77
C LEU A 647 12.96 -8.58 -19.25
N PRO A 648 12.10 -9.36 -18.56
CA PRO A 648 12.17 -9.62 -17.12
C PRO A 648 13.35 -10.47 -16.67
#